data_AF-A0A2H5FPJ4-F1
#
_entry.id   AF-A0A2H5FPJ4-F1
#
_cell.length_a   1.000
_cell.length_b   1.000
_cell.length_c   1.000
_cell.angle_alpha   90.00
_cell.angle_beta   90.00
_cell.angle_gamma   90.00
#
_symmetry.space_group_name_H-M   'P 1'
#
loop_
_entity.id
_entity.type
_entity.pdbx_description
1 polymer ?
#
loop_
_entity_poly.entity_id
_entity_poly.type
_entity_poly.pdbx_seq_one_letter_code
_entity_poly.pdbx_strand_id
1 'polypeptide(L)'
;MPFTLTLLGTDTQFTPEHMENAYDKAETLSYISTLINKESTMPTDDVIRFRNQDVAVIDGPSTLGSEVGDRIARGVAAVLEAISRGETHINIIAHSRGAVESILVAHELERLQNLIKEKRLDSFSPEILNSVCKYTETAMSSSHKGVFENLKWDEISKHIDDVKISMLNIDPVPGGNYVGVTHVSSLAWRDPRFYEVPKIVKEYEQVVYENERTRCFKPIVPKCVSPETKFKLQSLPGHHGTGSGNLLDQQRGKNPSEKSTAHVQELAVVKLIDFLKRNGVNITPRAHKDDPFAELMSALFEKEFLSWERRLKDLYFKLYNQIIENREAYLNYNKTSYAVLGQEQALLKLIWNVTDQRIVHYLAHNDTFLDAIIPPVPGGYFLNYEHARMHLNHELGLSDDMPLSETLDIATQRLVKICEHTKKLQELKDSKQNEPKVVLQDISESIMVDKIAHAVDSKEGFDLLLQGITTLIEEVRQSYLQNKLISPEEQLAVYEAVQRTFSAFSGFIQNDPHNELATKIFEQLKSDLESTLTMKRNILKGQYQELTTKLKEKQFINELDGKIQKIIDNLEEKRAEGNIFENELLIEKLKGFLSRSKQLQEKNPLSYEVKQFLAQEFSELSKLEFSSELAVNSREWSCLVVDEAVDENLTYLLPHIIQEVIASSNELDKFRKALPDFKVLESTLNYEQFETELEEYKSRVIYLVAQYIHHHKIPLQNVKVIFGDENQNLFQQIEGLAIGMGGGNPLTLTLEEKLHVIDELSLTNAQQANQISLLTQDRQHQAELINGLQLEIKDKAELIVLLTDEKDNQMQLVNSLTSTNEEQRKLIVELDRVNTLIEDENQNLRSNIAHLNQQLNLLKAKQSATATVDDERELDLQIIIKRELTPLTKDYLTHLAKEIKKYVDPSLDVNDFPNLVNNVRKIQSWPENEFTQILKQKFDKVSELYDILETKNKPSIKVGQFYNQLNEGERLIQAHRDPAWKRYTMIALSILVTGILPGLGVLAYSAITGNTPKFWQSSGHTFFQRAKKLENTVNSPDPKDVPVKGF
;
A
#
# COMPACT_ATOMS: atom_id res chain seq x y z
N MET A 1 -4.05 5.81 -23.81
CA MET A 1 -5.51 5.65 -23.75
C MET A 1 -5.88 4.38 -24.51
N PRO A 2 -6.93 3.64 -24.13
CA PRO A 2 -7.35 2.42 -24.82
C PRO A 2 -8.28 2.71 -26.00
N PHE A 3 -8.17 1.92 -27.08
CA PHE A 3 -9.12 1.91 -28.19
C PHE A 3 -9.65 0.50 -28.40
N THR A 4 -10.92 0.35 -28.80
CA THR A 4 -11.56 -0.95 -29.05
C THR A 4 -12.00 -1.08 -30.50
N LEU A 5 -11.54 -2.15 -31.15
CA LEU A 5 -12.07 -2.58 -32.44
C LEU A 5 -13.04 -3.75 -32.23
N THR A 6 -14.24 -3.63 -32.77
CA THR A 6 -15.25 -4.70 -32.75
C THR A 6 -15.46 -5.23 -34.17
N LEU A 7 -15.23 -6.53 -34.38
CA LEU A 7 -15.45 -7.20 -35.68
C LEU A 7 -16.60 -8.21 -35.58
N LEU A 8 -17.70 -7.95 -36.29
CA LEU A 8 -18.89 -8.78 -36.24
C LEU A 8 -18.76 -10.04 -37.12
N GLY A 9 -19.58 -11.05 -36.81
CA GLY A 9 -19.58 -12.33 -37.50
C GLY A 9 -20.19 -12.31 -38.90
N THR A 10 -20.14 -13.45 -39.59
CA THR A 10 -20.72 -13.60 -40.95
C THR A 10 -22.18 -13.13 -40.98
N ASP A 11 -22.54 -12.34 -41.99
CA ASP A 11 -23.88 -11.76 -42.20
C ASP A 11 -24.44 -11.02 -40.96
N THR A 12 -23.56 -10.58 -40.04
CA THR A 12 -23.93 -9.88 -38.82
C THR A 12 -23.73 -8.39 -38.99
N GLN A 13 -24.77 -7.64 -38.66
CA GLN A 13 -24.84 -6.19 -38.72
C GLN A 13 -24.96 -5.61 -37.32
N PHE A 14 -24.47 -4.39 -37.11
CA PHE A 14 -24.61 -3.69 -35.83
C PHE A 14 -26.06 -3.64 -35.36
N THR A 15 -26.39 -4.46 -34.36
CA THR A 15 -27.74 -4.71 -33.86
C THR A 15 -27.74 -4.72 -32.32
N PRO A 16 -27.67 -3.53 -31.69
CA PRO A 16 -27.45 -3.41 -30.25
C PRO A 16 -28.74 -3.56 -29.41
N GLU A 17 -29.86 -3.89 -30.05
CA GLU A 17 -31.21 -4.05 -29.51
C GLU A 17 -31.85 -5.35 -30.03
N HIS A 18 -33.04 -5.68 -29.53
CA HIS A 18 -33.83 -6.80 -30.02
C HIS A 18 -34.08 -6.71 -31.52
N MET A 19 -33.92 -7.84 -32.22
CA MET A 19 -34.24 -7.95 -33.65
C MET A 19 -35.03 -9.24 -33.88
N GLU A 20 -36.28 -9.06 -34.34
CA GLU A 20 -37.18 -10.17 -34.62
C GLU A 20 -36.53 -11.17 -35.59
N ASN A 21 -36.69 -12.46 -35.31
CA ASN A 21 -36.12 -13.56 -36.09
C ASN A 21 -34.58 -13.64 -36.16
N ALA A 22 -33.84 -12.77 -35.44
CA ALA A 22 -32.37 -12.82 -35.38
C ALA A 22 -31.84 -12.89 -33.94
N TYR A 23 -32.12 -11.87 -33.12
CA TYR A 23 -31.56 -11.72 -31.77
C TYR A 23 -32.66 -11.48 -30.74
N ASP A 24 -32.76 -12.38 -29.76
CA ASP A 24 -33.84 -12.38 -28.80
C ASP A 24 -33.71 -11.25 -27.77
N LYS A 25 -32.47 -10.87 -27.41
CA LYS A 25 -32.16 -9.70 -26.56
C LYS A 25 -31.46 -8.59 -27.33
N ALA A 26 -30.27 -8.89 -27.85
CA ALA A 26 -29.44 -8.03 -28.71
C ALA A 26 -28.33 -8.89 -29.33
N GLU A 27 -27.66 -8.38 -30.38
CA GLU A 27 -26.37 -8.94 -30.79
C GLU A 27 -25.30 -8.50 -29.79
N THR A 28 -24.61 -9.47 -29.18
CA THR A 28 -23.79 -9.26 -27.99
C THR A 28 -22.66 -8.26 -28.19
N LEU A 29 -21.90 -8.34 -29.30
CA LEU A 29 -20.77 -7.44 -29.54
C LEU A 29 -21.24 -6.02 -29.84
N SER A 30 -22.34 -5.87 -30.58
CA SER A 30 -23.02 -4.61 -30.84
C SER A 30 -23.46 -3.96 -29.53
N TYR A 31 -24.14 -4.72 -28.66
CA TYR A 31 -24.55 -4.24 -27.34
C TYR A 31 -23.36 -3.77 -26.51
N ILE A 32 -22.31 -4.60 -26.36
CA ILE A 32 -21.10 -4.24 -25.60
C ILE A 32 -20.45 -2.97 -26.13
N SER A 33 -20.38 -2.81 -27.45
CA SER A 33 -19.77 -1.63 -28.07
C SER A 33 -20.49 -0.33 -27.71
N THR A 34 -21.81 -0.37 -27.49
CA THR A 34 -22.55 0.81 -27.02
C THR A 34 -22.27 1.22 -25.59
N LEU A 35 -21.65 0.34 -24.78
CA LEU A 35 -21.29 0.66 -23.40
C LEU A 35 -19.94 1.41 -23.33
N ILE A 36 -19.20 1.48 -24.44
CA ILE A 36 -17.88 2.12 -24.53
C ILE A 36 -18.08 3.60 -24.91
N ASN A 37 -18.09 4.45 -23.89
CA ASN A 37 -18.27 5.91 -23.96
C ASN A 37 -19.65 6.37 -24.52
N LYS A 38 -20.21 7.45 -23.96
CA LYS A 38 -21.57 7.98 -24.27
C LYS A 38 -21.57 9.10 -25.32
N GLU A 39 -20.44 9.38 -25.95
CA GLU A 39 -20.32 10.46 -26.94
C GLU A 39 -21.11 10.21 -28.22
N SER A 40 -21.34 11.30 -28.99
CA SER A 40 -22.09 11.29 -30.24
C SER A 40 -21.54 10.24 -31.21
N THR A 41 -22.41 9.37 -31.70
CA THR A 41 -22.08 8.39 -32.73
C THR A 41 -22.00 9.07 -34.08
N MET A 42 -21.05 8.65 -34.91
CA MET A 42 -20.98 9.06 -36.31
C MET A 42 -20.96 7.80 -37.18
N PRO A 43 -22.07 7.42 -37.84
CA PRO A 43 -22.00 6.40 -38.88
C PRO A 43 -21.06 6.93 -39.97
N THR A 44 -19.95 6.22 -40.20
CA THR A 44 -18.97 6.63 -41.22
C THR A 44 -19.37 6.13 -42.60
N ASP A 45 -20.03 4.95 -42.68
CA ASP A 45 -20.65 4.41 -43.89
C ASP A 45 -21.56 3.20 -43.56
N ASP A 46 -22.00 2.48 -44.60
CA ASP A 46 -22.91 1.33 -44.50
C ASP A 46 -22.29 0.09 -43.83
N VAL A 47 -20.97 0.08 -43.59
CA VAL A 47 -20.22 -1.03 -42.97
C VAL A 47 -19.84 -0.68 -41.53
N ILE A 48 -19.43 0.56 -41.27
CA ILE A 48 -19.08 1.07 -39.94
C ILE A 48 -20.22 1.96 -39.46
N ARG A 49 -21.26 1.32 -38.92
CA ARG A 49 -22.49 1.99 -38.47
C ARG A 49 -22.40 2.58 -37.06
N PHE A 50 -21.48 2.07 -36.24
CA PHE A 50 -21.24 2.58 -34.88
C PHE A 50 -19.77 2.89 -34.68
N ARG A 51 -19.49 4.16 -34.38
CA ARG A 51 -18.14 4.66 -34.12
C ARG A 51 -18.18 5.88 -33.22
N ASN A 52 -17.25 5.93 -32.28
CA ASN A 52 -16.86 7.12 -31.53
C ASN A 52 -15.31 7.16 -31.42
N GLN A 53 -14.75 8.01 -30.54
CA GLN A 53 -13.31 8.12 -30.38
C GLN A 53 -12.66 6.83 -29.82
N ASP A 54 -13.37 6.08 -28.99
CA ASP A 54 -12.84 4.94 -28.23
C ASP A 54 -13.19 3.58 -28.83
N VAL A 55 -14.18 3.52 -29.75
CA VAL A 55 -14.60 2.28 -30.40
C VAL A 55 -14.99 2.45 -31.86
N ALA A 56 -14.65 1.46 -32.69
CA ALA A 56 -15.19 1.28 -34.02
C ALA A 56 -15.78 -0.13 -34.19
N VAL A 57 -17.02 -0.21 -34.68
CA VAL A 57 -17.71 -1.47 -34.98
C VAL A 57 -17.78 -1.68 -36.48
N ILE A 58 -17.27 -2.80 -36.95
CA ILE A 58 -17.25 -3.17 -38.35
C ILE A 58 -18.22 -4.35 -38.55
N ASP A 59 -19.22 -4.13 -39.40
CA ASP A 59 -20.15 -5.19 -39.83
C ASP A 59 -19.39 -6.34 -40.50
N GLY A 60 -19.85 -7.56 -40.27
CA GLY A 60 -19.16 -8.73 -40.77
C GLY A 60 -19.25 -8.91 -42.29
N PRO A 61 -18.46 -9.83 -42.83
CA PRO A 61 -18.49 -10.18 -44.25
C PRO A 61 -19.74 -10.99 -44.60
N SER A 62 -20.08 -11.05 -45.89
CA SER A 62 -21.16 -11.92 -46.35
C SER A 62 -20.80 -13.40 -46.22
N THR A 63 -21.78 -14.31 -46.31
CA THR A 63 -21.53 -15.76 -46.43
C THR A 63 -20.49 -16.13 -47.50
N LEU A 64 -20.39 -15.38 -48.61
CA LEU A 64 -19.38 -15.62 -49.66
C LEU A 64 -17.98 -15.12 -49.28
N GLY A 65 -17.87 -14.22 -48.30
CA GLY A 65 -16.59 -13.73 -47.78
C GLY A 65 -15.81 -12.83 -48.75
N SER A 66 -16.47 -12.30 -49.78
CA SER A 66 -15.79 -11.47 -50.80
C SER A 66 -15.29 -10.14 -50.24
N GLU A 67 -15.85 -9.70 -49.11
CA GLU A 67 -15.58 -8.45 -48.43
C GLU A 67 -14.51 -8.57 -47.33
N VAL A 68 -13.96 -9.76 -47.07
CA VAL A 68 -13.01 -9.99 -45.94
C VAL A 68 -11.79 -9.08 -46.03
N GLY A 69 -11.25 -8.86 -47.24
CA GLY A 69 -10.14 -7.93 -47.46
C GLY A 69 -10.50 -6.48 -47.10
N ASP A 70 -11.73 -6.06 -47.38
CA ASP A 70 -12.28 -4.75 -47.02
C ASP A 70 -12.42 -4.61 -45.49
N ARG A 71 -12.96 -5.63 -44.80
CA ARG A 71 -13.13 -5.62 -43.34
C ARG A 71 -11.80 -5.51 -42.60
N ILE A 72 -10.80 -6.29 -43.05
CA ILE A 72 -9.43 -6.23 -42.49
C ILE A 72 -8.81 -4.86 -42.74
N ALA A 73 -8.90 -4.32 -43.96
CA ALA A 73 -8.34 -3.01 -44.29
C ALA A 73 -8.95 -1.90 -43.41
N ARG A 74 -10.26 -1.92 -43.20
CA ARG A 74 -10.97 -1.00 -42.31
C ARG A 74 -10.55 -1.15 -40.85
N GLY A 75 -10.39 -2.38 -40.36
CA GLY A 75 -9.91 -2.66 -39.01
C GLY A 75 -8.50 -2.11 -38.78
N VAL A 76 -7.58 -2.35 -39.72
CA VAL A 76 -6.22 -1.80 -39.67
C VAL A 76 -6.25 -0.27 -39.71
N ALA A 77 -7.03 0.34 -40.61
CA ALA A 77 -7.14 1.79 -40.71
C ALA A 77 -7.68 2.43 -39.42
N ALA A 78 -8.72 1.84 -38.82
CA ALA A 78 -9.30 2.34 -37.57
C ALA A 78 -8.29 2.31 -36.41
N VAL A 79 -7.51 1.23 -36.30
CA VAL A 79 -6.47 1.12 -35.27
C VAL A 79 -5.30 2.07 -35.52
N LEU A 80 -4.84 2.24 -36.77
CA LEU A 80 -3.78 3.21 -37.09
C LEU A 80 -4.22 4.65 -36.82
N GLU A 81 -5.47 4.98 -37.12
CA GLU A 81 -6.04 6.27 -36.76
C GLU A 81 -6.03 6.49 -35.25
N ALA A 82 -6.31 5.45 -34.47
CA ALA A 82 -6.21 5.50 -33.02
C ALA A 82 -4.78 5.72 -32.52
N ILE A 83 -3.82 4.97 -33.09
CA ILE A 83 -2.40 5.15 -32.79
C ILE A 83 -1.94 6.59 -33.12
N SER A 84 -2.48 7.19 -34.18
CA SER A 84 -2.20 8.58 -34.54
C SER A 84 -2.67 9.63 -33.51
N ARG A 85 -3.55 9.25 -32.58
CA ARG A 85 -3.99 10.07 -31.44
C ARG A 85 -3.24 9.76 -30.15
N GLY A 86 -2.26 8.84 -30.18
CA GLY A 86 -1.49 8.40 -29.01
C GLY A 86 -2.09 7.22 -28.27
N GLU A 87 -3.04 6.50 -28.86
CA GLU A 87 -3.60 5.28 -28.26
C GLU A 87 -2.69 4.07 -28.52
N THR A 88 -2.14 3.50 -27.45
CA THR A 88 -1.18 2.38 -27.51
C THR A 88 -1.73 1.07 -26.95
N HIS A 89 -2.92 1.08 -26.33
CA HIS A 89 -3.57 -0.13 -25.80
C HIS A 89 -4.78 -0.44 -26.68
N ILE A 90 -4.65 -1.45 -27.55
CA ILE A 90 -5.67 -1.79 -28.52
C ILE A 90 -6.39 -3.06 -28.07
N ASN A 91 -7.71 -2.99 -27.97
CA ASN A 91 -8.57 -4.12 -27.65
C ASN A 91 -9.28 -4.57 -28.92
N ILE A 92 -9.35 -5.87 -29.17
CA ILE A 92 -10.16 -6.41 -30.27
C ILE A 92 -11.14 -7.43 -29.70
N ILE A 93 -12.43 -7.18 -29.89
CA ILE A 93 -13.49 -8.15 -29.57
C ILE A 93 -14.15 -8.59 -30.88
N ALA A 94 -14.29 -9.90 -31.07
CA ALA A 94 -14.74 -10.40 -32.36
C ALA A 94 -15.44 -11.75 -32.28
N HIS A 95 -16.31 -12.05 -33.25
CA HIS A 95 -17.05 -13.32 -33.34
C HIS A 95 -16.95 -13.94 -34.74
N SER A 96 -16.97 -15.27 -34.82
CA SER A 96 -17.09 -16.01 -36.09
C SER A 96 -15.98 -15.65 -37.09
N ARG A 97 -16.32 -15.32 -38.34
CA ARG A 97 -15.37 -14.81 -39.34
C ARG A 97 -14.71 -13.50 -38.92
N GLY A 98 -15.41 -12.62 -38.21
CA GLY A 98 -14.81 -11.42 -37.62
C GLY A 98 -13.66 -11.75 -36.66
N ALA A 99 -13.75 -12.88 -35.94
CA ALA A 99 -12.66 -13.35 -35.08
C ALA A 99 -11.48 -13.96 -35.86
N VAL A 100 -11.69 -14.41 -37.10
CA VAL A 100 -10.58 -14.78 -38.01
C VAL A 100 -9.96 -13.53 -38.61
N GLU A 101 -10.78 -12.55 -38.98
CA GLU A 101 -10.33 -11.23 -39.43
C GLU A 101 -9.50 -10.52 -38.36
N SER A 102 -9.88 -10.61 -37.08
CA SER A 102 -9.14 -9.99 -35.98
C SER A 102 -7.70 -10.51 -35.86
N ILE A 103 -7.49 -11.81 -36.07
CA ILE A 103 -6.15 -12.42 -36.10
C ILE A 103 -5.34 -11.81 -37.23
N LEU A 104 -5.93 -11.65 -38.42
CA LEU A 104 -5.23 -11.04 -39.55
C LEU A 104 -5.00 -9.54 -39.38
N VAL A 105 -5.92 -8.80 -38.75
CA VAL A 105 -5.70 -7.40 -38.39
C VAL A 105 -4.47 -7.29 -37.48
N ALA A 106 -4.33 -8.16 -36.48
CA ALA A 106 -3.15 -8.18 -35.61
C ALA A 106 -1.85 -8.48 -36.39
N HIS A 107 -1.87 -9.39 -37.37
CA HIS A 107 -0.72 -9.67 -38.23
C HIS A 107 -0.34 -8.46 -39.10
N GLU A 108 -1.32 -7.78 -39.69
CA GLU A 108 -1.05 -6.59 -40.49
C GLU A 108 -0.53 -5.43 -39.64
N LEU A 109 -1.01 -5.27 -38.40
CA LEU A 109 -0.48 -4.27 -37.47
C LEU A 109 0.97 -4.58 -37.05
N GLU A 110 1.31 -5.84 -36.79
CA GLU A 110 2.70 -6.25 -36.53
C GLU A 110 3.60 -6.03 -37.76
N ARG A 111 3.11 -6.35 -38.96
CA ARG A 111 3.84 -6.07 -40.21
C ARG A 111 4.14 -4.59 -40.35
N LEU A 112 3.16 -3.72 -40.11
CA LEU A 112 3.32 -2.28 -40.21
C LEU A 112 4.24 -1.71 -39.12
N GLN A 113 4.12 -2.19 -37.88
CA GLN A 113 5.05 -1.85 -36.79
C GLN A 113 6.50 -2.14 -37.20
N ASN A 114 6.77 -3.34 -37.71
CA ASN A 114 8.10 -3.73 -38.17
C ASN A 114 8.56 -2.88 -39.37
N LEU A 115 7.69 -2.65 -40.36
CA LEU A 115 8.02 -1.85 -41.54
C LEU A 115 8.41 -0.41 -41.17
N ILE A 116 7.61 0.24 -40.31
CA ILE A 116 7.85 1.60 -39.85
C ILE A 116 9.16 1.68 -39.10
N LYS A 117 9.43 0.73 -38.23
CA LYS A 117 10.66 0.66 -37.44
C LYS A 117 11.91 0.43 -38.30
N GLU A 118 11.87 -0.56 -39.19
CA GLU A 118 13.01 -0.93 -40.05
C GLU A 118 13.37 0.17 -41.03
N LYS A 119 12.35 0.83 -41.62
CA LYS A 119 12.54 1.87 -42.64
C LYS A 119 12.51 3.30 -42.08
N ARG A 120 12.26 3.46 -40.78
CA ARG A 120 12.10 4.75 -40.11
C ARG A 120 11.10 5.66 -40.83
N LEU A 121 9.94 5.10 -41.19
CA LEU A 121 8.91 5.83 -41.91
C LEU A 121 8.22 6.83 -40.96
N ASP A 122 8.18 8.09 -41.35
CA ASP A 122 7.47 9.19 -40.69
C ASP A 122 6.37 9.80 -41.56
N SER A 123 6.17 9.24 -42.76
CA SER A 123 5.24 9.69 -43.79
C SER A 123 4.69 8.48 -44.56
N PHE A 124 3.59 8.69 -45.30
CA PHE A 124 2.97 7.63 -46.10
C PHE A 124 3.96 7.07 -47.13
N SER A 125 4.03 5.73 -47.21
CA SER A 125 4.78 5.00 -48.22
C SER A 125 3.85 4.00 -48.93
N PRO A 126 3.92 3.83 -50.26
CA PRO A 126 3.14 2.82 -50.97
C PRO A 126 3.32 1.40 -50.41
N GLU A 127 4.46 1.12 -49.77
CA GLU A 127 4.74 -0.19 -49.15
C GLU A 127 3.81 -0.56 -47.99
N ILE A 128 3.16 0.44 -47.39
CA ILE A 128 2.15 0.25 -46.34
C ILE A 128 0.99 -0.58 -46.89
N LEU A 129 0.65 -0.39 -48.16
CA LEU A 129 -0.46 -1.05 -48.84
C LEU A 129 -0.15 -2.50 -49.24
N ASN A 130 1.12 -2.92 -49.17
CA ASN A 130 1.59 -4.25 -49.58
C ASN A 130 1.30 -5.31 -48.48
N SER A 131 0.02 -5.55 -48.21
CA SER A 131 -0.43 -6.62 -47.31
C SER A 131 -0.02 -8.00 -47.84
N VAL A 132 0.26 -8.94 -46.95
CA VAL A 132 0.57 -10.34 -47.32
C VAL A 132 -0.67 -11.07 -47.87
N CYS A 133 -1.88 -10.68 -47.42
CA CYS A 133 -3.12 -11.15 -48.02
C CYS A 133 -3.46 -10.33 -49.27
N LYS A 134 -3.62 -11.01 -50.41
CA LYS A 134 -4.00 -10.38 -51.70
C LYS A 134 -5.34 -9.64 -51.65
N TYR A 135 -6.34 -10.17 -50.93
CA TYR A 135 -7.64 -9.51 -50.81
C TYR A 135 -7.54 -8.20 -50.02
N THR A 136 -6.78 -8.23 -48.92
CA THR A 136 -6.52 -7.05 -48.08
C THR A 136 -5.63 -6.03 -48.82
N GLU A 137 -4.60 -6.48 -49.53
CA GLU A 137 -3.75 -5.63 -50.40
C GLU A 137 -4.60 -4.93 -51.46
N THR A 138 -5.49 -5.66 -52.13
CA THR A 138 -6.41 -5.10 -53.13
C THR A 138 -7.31 -4.04 -52.50
N ALA A 139 -7.90 -4.31 -51.33
CA ALA A 139 -8.76 -3.36 -50.63
C ALA A 139 -7.99 -2.10 -50.18
N MET A 140 -6.78 -2.27 -49.61
CA MET A 140 -5.90 -1.17 -49.20
C MET A 140 -5.43 -0.32 -50.38
N SER A 141 -5.10 -0.94 -51.52
CA SER A 141 -4.56 -0.24 -52.71
C SER A 141 -5.63 0.35 -53.63
N SER A 142 -6.91 -0.02 -53.45
CA SER A 142 -8.04 0.51 -54.22
C SER A 142 -8.96 1.36 -53.36
N SER A 143 -10.07 0.81 -52.88
CA SER A 143 -11.16 1.53 -52.21
C SER A 143 -10.72 2.30 -50.96
N HIS A 144 -9.69 1.82 -50.26
CA HIS A 144 -9.21 2.43 -49.00
C HIS A 144 -7.91 3.21 -49.15
N LYS A 145 -7.34 3.31 -50.35
CA LYS A 145 -6.03 3.95 -50.55
C LYS A 145 -5.97 5.37 -49.98
N GLY A 146 -7.00 6.17 -50.26
CA GLY A 146 -7.11 7.54 -49.74
C GLY A 146 -7.23 7.61 -48.22
N VAL A 147 -7.77 6.59 -47.54
CA VAL A 147 -7.82 6.54 -46.07
C VAL A 147 -6.41 6.44 -45.51
N PHE A 148 -5.61 5.49 -46.02
CA PHE A 148 -4.23 5.30 -45.58
C PHE A 148 -3.31 6.47 -45.94
N GLU A 149 -3.49 7.08 -47.12
CA GLU A 149 -2.69 8.26 -47.54
C GLU A 149 -2.90 9.47 -46.61
N ASN A 150 -4.10 9.61 -46.02
CA ASN A 150 -4.47 10.75 -45.19
C ASN A 150 -4.26 10.55 -43.68
N LEU A 151 -3.76 9.38 -43.25
CA LEU A 151 -3.41 9.14 -41.84
C LEU A 151 -2.22 10.01 -41.41
N LYS A 152 -2.19 10.42 -40.14
CA LYS A 152 -1.07 11.18 -39.56
C LYS A 152 0.12 10.26 -39.25
N TRP A 153 0.88 9.91 -40.28
CA TRP A 153 1.99 8.94 -40.19
C TRP A 153 3.13 9.38 -39.28
N ASP A 154 3.34 10.68 -39.13
CA ASP A 154 4.30 11.26 -38.20
C ASP A 154 3.93 10.94 -36.74
N GLU A 155 2.65 11.03 -36.41
CA GLU A 155 2.13 10.63 -35.08
C GLU A 155 2.06 9.11 -34.92
N ILE A 156 1.71 8.36 -35.97
CA ILE A 156 1.71 6.88 -35.93
C ILE A 156 3.12 6.36 -35.63
N SER A 157 4.13 6.90 -36.31
CA SER A 157 5.53 6.50 -36.15
C SER A 157 6.03 6.67 -34.72
N LYS A 158 5.59 7.72 -34.01
CA LYS A 158 5.95 7.98 -32.61
C LYS A 158 5.36 6.98 -31.63
N HIS A 159 4.18 6.42 -31.92
CA HIS A 159 3.41 5.63 -30.94
C HIS A 159 3.36 4.13 -31.26
N ILE A 160 3.56 3.72 -32.51
CA ILE A 160 3.32 2.34 -32.94
C ILE A 160 4.22 1.30 -32.27
N ASP A 161 5.44 1.68 -31.87
CA ASP A 161 6.38 0.80 -31.17
C ASP A 161 5.88 0.41 -29.77
N ASP A 162 5.07 1.26 -29.13
CA ASP A 162 4.49 1.02 -27.80
C ASP A 162 3.15 0.28 -27.83
N VAL A 163 2.64 -0.04 -29.04
CA VAL A 163 1.33 -0.68 -29.22
C VAL A 163 1.32 -2.09 -28.67
N LYS A 164 0.30 -2.38 -27.87
CA LYS A 164 -0.02 -3.71 -27.33
C LYS A 164 -1.46 -4.05 -27.67
N ILE A 165 -1.67 -5.28 -28.14
CA ILE A 165 -3.01 -5.77 -28.49
C ILE A 165 -3.49 -6.79 -27.44
N SER A 166 -4.72 -6.61 -26.98
CA SER A 166 -5.47 -7.61 -26.21
C SER A 166 -6.67 -8.05 -27.04
N MET A 167 -6.92 -9.36 -27.16
CA MET A 167 -7.99 -9.92 -27.99
C MET A 167 -8.92 -10.84 -27.21
N LEU A 168 -10.23 -10.73 -27.47
CA LEU A 168 -11.22 -11.72 -27.06
C LEU A 168 -12.02 -12.17 -28.30
N ASN A 169 -11.73 -13.39 -28.74
CA ASN A 169 -12.32 -14.00 -29.92
C ASN A 169 -13.37 -15.06 -29.55
N ILE A 170 -14.56 -14.95 -30.13
CA ILE A 170 -15.66 -15.90 -29.91
C ILE A 170 -15.82 -16.78 -31.16
N ASP A 171 -15.59 -18.07 -31.00
CA ASP A 171 -15.77 -19.15 -31.97
C ASP A 171 -15.23 -18.80 -33.38
N PRO A 172 -13.90 -18.58 -33.54
CA PRO A 172 -13.30 -18.09 -34.78
C PRO A 172 -13.38 -19.12 -35.91
N VAL A 173 -14.29 -18.92 -36.86
CA VAL A 173 -14.62 -19.89 -37.92
C VAL A 173 -14.26 -19.32 -39.30
N PRO A 174 -13.34 -19.94 -40.06
CA PRO A 174 -12.94 -19.47 -41.39
C PRO A 174 -13.87 -19.97 -42.51
N GLY A 175 -14.87 -20.80 -42.19
CA GLY A 175 -15.71 -21.52 -43.14
C GLY A 175 -15.11 -22.87 -43.57
N GLY A 176 -15.76 -23.56 -44.51
CA GLY A 176 -15.40 -24.93 -44.89
C GLY A 176 -15.88 -25.32 -46.29
N ASN A 177 -15.38 -26.46 -46.78
CA ASN A 177 -15.74 -26.96 -48.11
C ASN A 177 -17.12 -27.63 -48.07
N TYR A 178 -18.07 -27.12 -48.85
CA TYR A 178 -19.38 -27.74 -49.02
C TYR A 178 -19.36 -28.70 -50.23
N VAL A 179 -19.50 -30.02 -49.97
CA VAL A 179 -19.76 -31.09 -50.97
C VAL A 179 -18.77 -31.16 -52.16
N GLY A 180 -17.46 -30.99 -51.91
CA GLY A 180 -16.42 -31.35 -52.90
C GLY A 180 -16.34 -30.51 -54.18
N VAL A 181 -17.13 -29.43 -54.32
CA VAL A 181 -17.03 -28.50 -55.45
C VAL A 181 -16.00 -27.42 -55.12
N THR A 182 -14.80 -27.57 -55.67
CA THR A 182 -13.59 -26.86 -55.22
C THR A 182 -13.25 -25.57 -55.98
N HIS A 183 -13.95 -25.20 -57.05
CA HIS A 183 -13.46 -24.13 -57.94
C HIS A 183 -14.41 -22.95 -58.24
N VAL A 184 -15.69 -22.98 -57.84
CA VAL A 184 -16.63 -21.87 -58.16
C VAL A 184 -17.36 -21.31 -56.93
N SER A 185 -17.27 -21.95 -55.75
CA SER A 185 -18.10 -21.61 -54.58
C SER A 185 -17.44 -21.91 -53.22
N SER A 186 -16.15 -21.63 -53.04
CA SER A 186 -15.49 -21.93 -51.75
C SER A 186 -15.98 -20.99 -50.64
N LEU A 187 -16.88 -21.49 -49.78
CA LEU A 187 -17.28 -20.87 -48.50
C LEU A 187 -16.14 -20.87 -47.45
N ALA A 188 -14.98 -21.45 -47.79
CA ALA A 188 -13.82 -21.59 -46.92
C ALA A 188 -12.75 -20.56 -47.26
N TRP A 189 -12.36 -19.78 -46.27
CA TRP A 189 -11.16 -18.96 -46.34
C TRP A 189 -9.93 -19.79 -45.96
N ARG A 190 -8.80 -19.55 -46.63
CA ARG A 190 -7.54 -20.22 -46.37
C ARG A 190 -6.42 -19.20 -46.30
N ASP A 191 -5.86 -19.04 -45.12
CA ASP A 191 -4.62 -18.30 -44.86
C ASP A 191 -3.89 -19.04 -43.73
N PRO A 192 -2.59 -19.37 -43.89
CA PRO A 192 -1.85 -20.07 -42.84
C PRO A 192 -1.76 -19.25 -41.54
N ARG A 193 -1.88 -17.92 -41.60
CA ARG A 193 -1.76 -17.03 -40.44
C ARG A 193 -2.92 -17.15 -39.46
N PHE A 194 -4.05 -17.74 -39.86
CA PHE A 194 -5.18 -18.01 -38.94
C PHE A 194 -4.76 -18.80 -37.70
N TYR A 195 -3.76 -19.65 -37.87
CA TYR A 195 -3.31 -20.58 -36.86
C TYR A 195 -2.24 -20.00 -35.93
N GLU A 196 -1.90 -18.73 -36.11
CA GLU A 196 -0.86 -18.05 -35.34
C GLU A 196 -1.35 -16.71 -34.79
N VAL A 197 -1.16 -16.49 -33.49
CA VAL A 197 -1.34 -15.18 -32.85
C VAL A 197 0.02 -14.45 -32.84
N PRO A 198 0.15 -13.26 -33.48
CA PRO A 198 1.41 -12.54 -33.61
C PRO A 198 1.91 -11.95 -32.29
N LYS A 199 3.20 -11.60 -32.20
CA LYS A 199 3.89 -11.17 -30.96
C LYS A 199 3.43 -9.81 -30.43
N ILE A 200 2.84 -8.98 -31.29
CA ILE A 200 2.22 -7.71 -30.91
C ILE A 200 1.05 -7.92 -29.92
N VAL A 201 0.41 -9.10 -29.95
CA VAL A 201 -0.65 -9.50 -29.04
C VAL A 201 -0.02 -9.92 -27.71
N LYS A 202 -0.45 -9.28 -26.61
CA LYS A 202 0.01 -9.59 -25.25
C LYS A 202 -0.97 -10.47 -24.51
N GLU A 203 -2.22 -10.48 -24.95
CA GLU A 203 -3.30 -11.27 -24.37
C GLU A 203 -4.27 -11.74 -25.45
N TYR A 204 -4.61 -13.03 -25.40
CA TYR A 204 -5.57 -13.64 -26.31
C TYR A 204 -6.49 -14.57 -25.52
N GLU A 205 -7.74 -14.17 -25.36
CA GLU A 205 -8.82 -15.01 -24.85
C GLU A 205 -9.66 -15.55 -26.00
N GLN A 206 -10.06 -16.81 -25.90
CA GLN A 206 -10.93 -17.45 -26.87
C GLN A 206 -12.05 -18.25 -26.20
N VAL A 207 -13.26 -18.07 -26.71
CA VAL A 207 -14.46 -18.84 -26.35
C VAL A 207 -14.84 -19.74 -27.52
N VAL A 208 -15.14 -21.02 -27.27
CA VAL A 208 -15.62 -21.99 -28.27
C VAL A 208 -16.91 -22.63 -27.78
N TYR A 209 -17.86 -22.90 -28.68
CA TYR A 209 -19.15 -23.51 -28.34
C TYR A 209 -19.15 -25.04 -28.49
N GLU A 210 -19.63 -25.74 -27.45
CA GLU A 210 -19.58 -27.21 -27.33
C GLU A 210 -20.59 -27.95 -28.22
N ASN A 211 -21.75 -27.34 -28.49
CA ASN A 211 -22.91 -28.02 -29.09
C ASN A 211 -23.12 -27.70 -30.57
N GLU A 212 -22.22 -26.95 -31.21
CA GLU A 212 -22.28 -26.72 -32.65
C GLU A 212 -21.86 -27.98 -33.43
N ARG A 213 -22.69 -28.38 -34.41
CA ARG A 213 -22.50 -29.58 -35.26
C ARG A 213 -22.63 -29.30 -36.75
N THR A 214 -22.89 -28.05 -37.14
CA THR A 214 -23.09 -27.66 -38.54
C THR A 214 -21.80 -27.81 -39.34
N ARG A 215 -21.94 -28.27 -40.59
CA ARG A 215 -20.85 -28.25 -41.57
C ARG A 215 -20.24 -26.88 -41.73
N CYS A 216 -18.93 -26.84 -41.98
CA CYS A 216 -18.18 -25.59 -42.23
C CYS A 216 -17.99 -24.67 -41.01
N PHE A 217 -18.47 -25.06 -39.82
CA PHE A 217 -18.32 -24.27 -38.60
C PHE A 217 -17.16 -24.72 -37.72
N LYS A 218 -16.08 -25.29 -38.25
CA LYS A 218 -14.93 -25.72 -37.43
C LYS A 218 -14.15 -24.49 -36.95
N PRO A 219 -14.07 -24.21 -35.64
CA PRO A 219 -13.37 -23.05 -35.14
C PRO A 219 -11.87 -23.33 -35.09
N ILE A 220 -11.07 -22.29 -35.21
CA ILE A 220 -9.61 -22.33 -35.10
C ILE A 220 -9.20 -22.13 -33.64
N VAL A 221 -8.31 -22.96 -33.13
CA VAL A 221 -7.60 -22.72 -31.88
C VAL A 221 -6.14 -22.44 -32.27
N PRO A 222 -5.69 -21.17 -32.28
CA PRO A 222 -4.38 -20.81 -32.81
C PRO A 222 -3.26 -21.07 -31.79
N LYS A 223 -2.03 -21.10 -32.30
CA LYS A 223 -0.80 -21.09 -31.49
C LYS A 223 -0.34 -19.66 -31.25
N CYS A 224 0.07 -19.33 -30.03
CA CYS A 224 0.76 -18.06 -29.76
C CYS A 224 2.23 -18.12 -30.21
N VAL A 225 2.66 -17.16 -31.03
CA VAL A 225 4.06 -17.09 -31.51
C VAL A 225 5.00 -16.68 -30.37
N SER A 226 4.57 -15.77 -29.49
CA SER A 226 5.33 -15.37 -28.30
C SER A 226 4.88 -16.17 -27.07
N PRO A 227 5.82 -16.75 -26.29
CA PRO A 227 5.50 -17.39 -25.00
C PRO A 227 5.04 -16.40 -23.93
N GLU A 228 5.27 -15.10 -24.12
CA GLU A 228 4.79 -14.04 -23.22
C GLU A 228 3.30 -13.73 -23.39
N THR A 229 2.70 -14.20 -24.49
CA THR A 229 1.27 -13.99 -24.77
C THR A 229 0.45 -14.78 -23.75
N LYS A 230 -0.41 -14.11 -23.00
CA LYS A 230 -1.36 -14.78 -22.11
C LYS A 230 -2.48 -15.38 -22.94
N PHE A 231 -2.44 -16.69 -23.15
CA PHE A 231 -3.45 -17.44 -23.89
C PHE A 231 -4.46 -18.09 -22.93
N LYS A 232 -5.75 -17.83 -23.14
CA LYS A 232 -6.83 -18.42 -22.34
C LYS A 232 -7.91 -18.97 -23.27
N LEU A 233 -8.09 -20.30 -23.25
CA LEU A 233 -9.12 -20.98 -24.02
C LEU A 233 -10.23 -21.48 -23.09
N GLN A 234 -11.49 -21.22 -23.46
CA GLN A 234 -12.67 -21.65 -22.69
C GLN A 234 -13.73 -22.26 -23.62
N SER A 235 -14.42 -23.29 -23.13
CA SER A 235 -15.65 -23.77 -23.76
C SER A 235 -16.88 -23.26 -23.02
N LEU A 236 -17.96 -23.02 -23.77
CA LEU A 236 -19.31 -22.76 -23.25
C LEU A 236 -20.31 -23.68 -23.97
N PRO A 237 -21.41 -24.07 -23.31
CA PRO A 237 -22.45 -24.84 -23.96
C PRO A 237 -23.24 -23.93 -24.90
N GLY A 238 -23.84 -24.48 -25.94
CA GLY A 238 -24.50 -23.72 -27.00
C GLY A 238 -23.98 -24.06 -28.39
N HIS A 239 -24.64 -23.49 -29.39
CA HIS A 239 -24.21 -23.49 -30.79
C HIS A 239 -23.52 -22.17 -31.14
N HIS A 240 -23.08 -22.02 -32.39
CA HIS A 240 -22.25 -20.90 -32.84
C HIS A 240 -22.83 -19.51 -32.54
N GLY A 241 -24.16 -19.37 -32.54
CA GLY A 241 -24.87 -18.12 -32.30
C GLY A 241 -25.34 -17.90 -30.87
N THR A 242 -25.16 -18.86 -29.95
CA THR A 242 -25.78 -18.81 -28.62
C THR A 242 -25.33 -17.60 -27.79
N GLY A 243 -24.02 -17.41 -27.62
CA GLY A 243 -23.55 -16.23 -26.87
C GLY A 243 -23.56 -14.93 -27.67
N SER A 244 -23.85 -14.97 -28.97
CA SER A 244 -24.07 -13.79 -29.81
C SER A 244 -25.53 -13.34 -29.85
N GLY A 245 -26.44 -14.08 -29.20
CA GLY A 245 -27.84 -13.67 -28.98
C GLY A 245 -28.91 -14.46 -29.71
N ASN A 246 -28.56 -15.55 -30.40
CA ASN A 246 -29.55 -16.53 -30.86
C ASN A 246 -29.83 -17.55 -29.74
N LEU A 247 -30.91 -17.32 -28.98
CA LEU A 247 -31.31 -18.17 -27.86
C LEU A 247 -32.13 -19.40 -28.30
N LEU A 248 -32.44 -19.51 -29.59
CA LEU A 248 -33.15 -20.65 -30.19
C LEU A 248 -32.12 -21.62 -30.80
N ASP A 249 -32.56 -22.65 -31.54
CA ASP A 249 -31.61 -23.49 -32.30
C ASP A 249 -31.09 -22.78 -33.57
N GLN A 250 -30.21 -23.46 -34.33
CA GLN A 250 -29.62 -22.92 -35.57
C GLN A 250 -30.65 -22.66 -36.69
N GLN A 251 -31.88 -23.18 -36.57
CA GLN A 251 -33.01 -22.96 -37.48
C GLN A 251 -34.09 -22.06 -36.86
N ARG A 252 -33.80 -21.43 -35.71
CA ARG A 252 -34.74 -20.63 -34.91
C ARG A 252 -35.94 -21.45 -34.39
N GLY A 253 -35.79 -22.77 -34.28
CA GLY A 253 -36.71 -23.66 -33.59
C GLY A 253 -36.61 -23.49 -32.07
N LYS A 254 -37.76 -23.57 -31.38
CA LYS A 254 -37.79 -23.54 -29.92
C LYS A 254 -37.15 -24.79 -29.34
N ASN A 255 -36.46 -24.62 -28.21
CA ASN A 255 -35.93 -25.75 -27.46
C ASN A 255 -37.10 -26.66 -27.03
N PRO A 256 -36.98 -27.99 -27.18
CA PRO A 256 -38.02 -28.90 -26.70
C PRO A 256 -38.09 -28.98 -25.16
N SER A 257 -37.07 -28.49 -24.45
CA SER A 257 -37.08 -28.32 -23.00
C SER A 257 -37.71 -26.98 -22.61
N GLU A 258 -38.38 -26.93 -21.46
CA GLU A 258 -38.86 -25.66 -20.85
C GLU A 258 -37.71 -24.85 -20.20
N LYS A 259 -36.49 -25.40 -20.17
CA LYS A 259 -35.28 -24.77 -19.64
C LYS A 259 -34.74 -23.66 -20.54
N SER A 260 -34.05 -22.69 -19.94
CA SER A 260 -33.57 -21.47 -20.61
C SER A 260 -32.14 -21.57 -21.11
N THR A 261 -31.88 -21.02 -22.30
CA THR A 261 -30.57 -20.92 -22.95
C THR A 261 -29.98 -19.51 -22.92
N ALA A 262 -30.62 -18.58 -22.21
CA ALA A 262 -30.21 -17.17 -22.13
C ALA A 262 -28.89 -16.94 -21.38
N HIS A 263 -28.60 -17.79 -20.38
CA HIS A 263 -27.51 -17.57 -19.42
C HIS A 263 -26.11 -17.59 -20.05
N VAL A 264 -25.91 -18.28 -21.17
CA VAL A 264 -24.63 -18.27 -21.91
C VAL A 264 -24.37 -16.90 -22.56
N GLN A 265 -25.41 -16.24 -23.09
CA GLN A 265 -25.28 -14.88 -23.59
C GLN A 265 -24.94 -13.91 -22.46
N GLU A 266 -25.63 -14.03 -21.31
CA GLU A 266 -25.36 -13.20 -20.13
C GLU A 266 -23.92 -13.37 -19.65
N LEU A 267 -23.42 -14.61 -19.57
CA LEU A 267 -22.03 -14.89 -19.22
C LEU A 267 -21.04 -14.29 -20.24
N ALA A 268 -21.35 -14.35 -21.54
CA ALA A 268 -20.52 -13.72 -22.57
C ALA A 268 -20.46 -12.19 -22.40
N VAL A 269 -21.60 -11.55 -22.09
CA VAL A 269 -21.67 -10.11 -21.77
C VAL A 269 -20.78 -9.79 -20.56
N VAL A 270 -20.89 -10.55 -19.46
CA VAL A 270 -20.06 -10.32 -18.26
C VAL A 270 -18.56 -10.47 -18.60
N LYS A 271 -18.18 -11.53 -19.33
CA LYS A 271 -16.79 -11.78 -19.72
C LYS A 271 -16.22 -10.68 -20.61
N LEU A 272 -17.00 -10.18 -21.56
CA LEU A 272 -16.61 -9.06 -22.42
C LEU A 272 -16.41 -7.77 -21.62
N ILE A 273 -17.30 -7.46 -20.67
CA ILE A 273 -17.16 -6.29 -19.80
C ILE A 273 -15.92 -6.43 -18.91
N ASP A 274 -15.71 -7.59 -18.30
CA ASP A 274 -14.52 -7.90 -17.49
C ASP A 274 -13.24 -7.71 -18.32
N PHE A 275 -13.19 -8.33 -19.51
CA PHE A 275 -12.09 -8.22 -20.48
C PHE A 275 -11.76 -6.77 -20.86
N LEU A 276 -12.77 -5.96 -21.19
CA LEU A 276 -12.57 -4.57 -21.58
C LEU A 276 -12.11 -3.73 -20.38
N LYS A 277 -12.74 -3.88 -19.21
CA LYS A 277 -12.39 -3.09 -18.01
C LYS A 277 -10.99 -3.38 -17.50
N ARG A 278 -10.58 -4.65 -17.45
CA ARG A 278 -9.22 -5.03 -17.02
C ARG A 278 -8.14 -4.60 -18.02
N ASN A 279 -8.53 -4.32 -19.28
CA ASN A 279 -7.69 -3.69 -20.30
C ASN A 279 -7.90 -2.16 -20.41
N GLY A 280 -8.43 -1.54 -19.36
CA GLY A 280 -8.46 -0.08 -19.20
C GLY A 280 -9.64 0.64 -19.86
N VAL A 281 -10.53 -0.08 -20.55
CA VAL A 281 -11.69 0.52 -21.23
C VAL A 281 -12.72 0.99 -20.21
N ASN A 282 -13.21 2.22 -20.38
CA ASN A 282 -14.25 2.77 -19.55
C ASN A 282 -15.64 2.30 -20.03
N ILE A 283 -16.32 1.50 -19.22
CA ILE A 283 -17.66 0.96 -19.50
C ILE A 283 -18.71 1.74 -18.73
N THR A 284 -19.69 2.29 -19.45
CA THR A 284 -20.80 3.05 -18.89
C THR A 284 -22.13 2.36 -19.20
N PRO A 285 -22.88 1.88 -18.19
CA PRO A 285 -24.20 1.27 -18.40
C PRO A 285 -25.20 2.21 -19.07
N ARG A 286 -26.14 1.63 -19.82
CA ARG A 286 -27.30 2.34 -20.38
C ARG A 286 -28.31 2.67 -19.28
N ALA A 287 -29.32 3.47 -19.62
CA ALA A 287 -30.43 3.70 -18.72
C ALA A 287 -31.26 2.41 -18.57
N HIS A 288 -31.62 2.06 -17.33
CA HIS A 288 -32.25 0.78 -16.99
C HIS A 288 -33.52 0.44 -17.79
N LYS A 289 -34.31 1.43 -18.22
CA LYS A 289 -35.55 1.20 -18.98
C LYS A 289 -35.31 0.63 -20.38
N ASP A 290 -34.18 0.94 -20.98
CA ASP A 290 -33.87 0.69 -22.38
C ASP A 290 -32.70 -0.32 -22.53
N ASP A 291 -32.36 -1.04 -21.45
CA ASP A 291 -31.23 -1.97 -21.43
C ASP A 291 -31.73 -3.43 -21.49
N PRO A 292 -31.43 -4.20 -22.56
CA PRO A 292 -31.82 -5.62 -22.65
C PRO A 292 -31.15 -6.52 -21.60
N PHE A 293 -30.13 -6.02 -20.89
CA PHE A 293 -29.44 -6.68 -19.80
C PHE A 293 -29.51 -5.86 -18.49
N ALA A 294 -30.59 -5.10 -18.28
CA ALA A 294 -30.76 -4.23 -17.11
C ALA A 294 -30.42 -4.90 -15.77
N GLU A 295 -30.96 -6.09 -15.49
CA GLU A 295 -30.69 -6.83 -14.25
C GLU A 295 -29.20 -7.17 -14.08
N LEU A 296 -28.53 -7.54 -15.18
CA LEU A 296 -27.10 -7.85 -15.18
C LEU A 296 -26.26 -6.59 -14.96
N MET A 297 -26.63 -5.48 -15.59
CA MET A 297 -25.96 -4.20 -15.42
C MET A 297 -26.13 -3.65 -14.01
N SER A 298 -27.33 -3.78 -13.42
CA SER A 298 -27.58 -3.45 -12.03
C SER A 298 -26.67 -4.27 -11.11
N ALA A 299 -26.63 -5.59 -11.28
CA ALA A 299 -25.78 -6.46 -10.47
C ALA A 299 -24.27 -6.18 -10.61
N LEU A 300 -23.81 -5.65 -11.75
CA LEU A 300 -22.39 -5.30 -11.97
C LEU A 300 -22.01 -3.90 -11.48
N PHE A 301 -22.91 -2.91 -11.63
CA PHE A 301 -22.59 -1.48 -11.52
C PHE A 301 -23.35 -0.74 -10.42
N GLU A 302 -24.42 -1.30 -9.84
CA GLU A 302 -25.10 -0.66 -8.70
C GLU A 302 -24.24 -0.71 -7.42
N LYS A 303 -24.31 0.39 -6.67
CA LYS A 303 -23.37 0.78 -5.61
C LYS A 303 -23.72 0.17 -4.24
N GLU A 304 -24.12 -1.09 -4.18
CA GLU A 304 -24.02 -1.77 -2.89
C GLU A 304 -22.53 -1.91 -2.53
N PHE A 305 -22.21 -1.85 -1.23
CA PHE A 305 -20.89 -1.69 -0.62
C PHE A 305 -19.81 -2.73 -1.03
N LEU A 306 -20.11 -3.64 -1.95
CA LEU A 306 -19.22 -4.68 -2.46
C LEU A 306 -18.18 -4.13 -3.45
N SER A 307 -17.01 -4.76 -3.51
CA SER A 307 -15.98 -4.45 -4.51
C SER A 307 -16.41 -4.91 -5.92
N TRP A 308 -15.74 -4.40 -6.96
CA TRP A 308 -16.00 -4.85 -8.34
C TRP A 308 -15.69 -6.34 -8.49
N GLU A 309 -14.59 -6.77 -7.88
CA GLU A 309 -14.09 -8.13 -7.90
C GLU A 309 -15.07 -9.09 -7.24
N ARG A 310 -15.68 -8.70 -6.11
CA ARG A 310 -16.70 -9.51 -5.41
C ARG A 310 -17.97 -9.65 -6.25
N ARG A 311 -18.53 -8.54 -6.75
CA ARG A 311 -19.71 -8.58 -7.64
C ARG A 311 -19.49 -9.47 -8.87
N LEU A 312 -18.32 -9.35 -9.51
CA LEU A 312 -17.98 -10.14 -10.68
C LEU A 312 -17.91 -11.65 -10.36
N LYS A 313 -17.26 -12.03 -9.25
CA LYS A 313 -17.17 -13.42 -8.80
C LYS A 313 -18.56 -14.00 -8.50
N ASP A 314 -19.40 -13.26 -7.79
CA ASP A 314 -20.77 -13.70 -7.45
C ASP A 314 -21.60 -13.91 -8.72
N LEU A 315 -21.47 -13.02 -9.70
CA LEU A 315 -22.19 -13.12 -10.97
C LEU A 315 -21.69 -14.29 -11.82
N TYR A 316 -20.38 -14.51 -11.90
CA TYR A 316 -19.83 -15.71 -12.55
C TYR A 316 -20.35 -16.98 -11.88
N PHE A 317 -20.29 -17.06 -10.54
CA PHE A 317 -20.78 -18.22 -9.81
C PHE A 317 -22.28 -18.47 -10.06
N LYS A 318 -23.12 -17.43 -10.00
CA LYS A 318 -24.55 -17.51 -10.30
C LYS A 318 -24.80 -18.03 -11.73
N LEU A 319 -24.19 -17.39 -12.72
CA LEU A 319 -24.40 -17.73 -14.13
C LEU A 319 -23.90 -19.14 -14.46
N TYR A 320 -22.74 -19.55 -13.92
CA TYR A 320 -22.25 -20.91 -14.10
C TYR A 320 -23.19 -21.97 -13.54
N ASN A 321 -23.74 -21.75 -12.33
CA ASN A 321 -24.73 -22.65 -11.75
C ASN A 321 -26.00 -22.71 -12.61
N GLN A 322 -26.54 -21.56 -13.03
CA GLN A 322 -27.72 -21.50 -13.90
C GLN A 322 -27.49 -22.20 -15.25
N ILE A 323 -26.30 -22.07 -15.84
CA ILE A 323 -25.95 -22.78 -17.08
C ILE A 323 -25.97 -24.30 -16.87
N ILE A 324 -25.42 -24.79 -15.76
CA ILE A 324 -25.41 -26.22 -15.44
C ILE A 324 -26.81 -26.76 -15.16
N GLU A 325 -27.63 -26.03 -14.41
CA GLU A 325 -29.04 -26.38 -14.17
C GLU A 325 -29.84 -26.51 -15.48
N ASN A 326 -29.49 -25.67 -16.46
CA ASN A 326 -30.11 -25.63 -17.78
C ASN A 326 -29.36 -26.45 -18.86
N ARG A 327 -28.35 -27.27 -18.48
CA ARG A 327 -27.45 -27.96 -19.44
C ARG A 327 -28.19 -28.80 -20.49
N GLU A 328 -29.28 -29.42 -20.09
CA GLU A 328 -30.16 -30.22 -20.96
C GLU A 328 -30.67 -29.42 -22.17
N ALA A 329 -31.02 -28.14 -21.99
CA ALA A 329 -31.48 -27.30 -23.08
C ALA A 329 -30.37 -27.14 -24.14
N TYR A 330 -29.13 -26.86 -23.72
CA TYR A 330 -28.01 -26.71 -24.65
C TYR A 330 -27.63 -28.01 -25.36
N LEU A 331 -27.74 -29.16 -24.68
CA LEU A 331 -27.47 -30.47 -25.28
C LEU A 331 -28.41 -30.81 -26.46
N ASN A 332 -29.62 -30.22 -26.50
CA ASN A 332 -30.51 -30.38 -27.64
C ASN A 332 -29.92 -29.83 -28.95
N TYR A 333 -29.02 -28.85 -28.87
CA TYR A 333 -28.37 -28.29 -30.05
C TYR A 333 -27.40 -29.26 -30.76
N ASN A 334 -26.99 -30.34 -30.09
CA ASN A 334 -26.22 -31.41 -30.74
C ASN A 334 -27.02 -32.10 -31.88
N LYS A 335 -28.36 -32.00 -31.86
CA LYS A 335 -29.26 -32.64 -32.83
C LYS A 335 -29.71 -31.70 -33.94
N THR A 336 -29.34 -30.43 -33.87
CA THR A 336 -29.74 -29.40 -34.83
C THR A 336 -28.52 -28.95 -35.66
N SER A 337 -28.79 -28.18 -36.71
CA SER A 337 -27.78 -27.56 -37.58
C SER A 337 -28.45 -26.56 -38.49
N TYR A 338 -27.69 -25.67 -39.12
CA TYR A 338 -28.24 -24.80 -40.17
C TYR A 338 -28.76 -25.65 -41.34
N ALA A 339 -30.01 -25.41 -41.74
CA ALA A 339 -30.77 -26.28 -42.66
C ALA A 339 -30.04 -26.56 -43.99
N VAL A 340 -29.38 -25.54 -44.56
CA VAL A 340 -28.69 -25.65 -45.85
C VAL A 340 -27.39 -26.45 -45.75
N LEU A 341 -26.69 -26.38 -44.62
CA LEU A 341 -25.36 -26.97 -44.45
C LEU A 341 -25.43 -28.38 -43.84
N GLY A 342 -26.43 -28.65 -43.00
CA GLY A 342 -26.59 -29.92 -42.30
C GLY A 342 -25.46 -30.18 -41.29
N GLN A 343 -25.45 -31.38 -40.70
CA GLN A 343 -24.43 -31.76 -39.70
C GLN A 343 -23.14 -32.29 -40.34
N GLU A 344 -21.99 -31.93 -39.74
CA GLU A 344 -20.64 -32.28 -40.20
C GLU A 344 -20.46 -33.79 -40.38
N GLN A 345 -20.87 -34.57 -39.38
CA GLN A 345 -20.66 -36.03 -39.36
C GLN A 345 -21.90 -36.84 -39.77
N ALA A 346 -22.96 -36.21 -40.33
CA ALA A 346 -24.23 -36.90 -40.63
C ALA A 346 -24.07 -38.14 -41.51
N LEU A 347 -23.26 -38.06 -42.58
CA LEU A 347 -23.04 -39.19 -43.49
C LEU A 347 -22.18 -40.29 -42.86
N LEU A 348 -21.21 -39.92 -42.04
CA LEU A 348 -20.34 -40.87 -41.35
C LEU A 348 -21.12 -41.63 -40.26
N LYS A 349 -22.04 -40.98 -39.55
CA LYS A 349 -22.93 -41.60 -38.55
C LYS A 349 -23.84 -42.71 -39.13
N LEU A 350 -24.10 -42.70 -40.44
CA LEU A 350 -24.89 -43.75 -41.11
C LEU A 350 -24.09 -45.04 -41.35
N ILE A 351 -22.76 -44.96 -41.35
CA ILE A 351 -21.87 -46.06 -41.78
C ILE A 351 -20.99 -46.53 -40.62
N TRP A 352 -20.64 -45.62 -39.70
CA TRP A 352 -19.70 -45.85 -38.60
C TRP A 352 -20.26 -45.33 -37.28
N ASN A 353 -19.78 -45.89 -36.17
CA ASN A 353 -20.02 -45.30 -34.85
C ASN A 353 -19.07 -44.10 -34.68
N VAL A 354 -19.61 -42.89 -34.79
CA VAL A 354 -18.84 -41.63 -34.77
C VAL A 354 -19.08 -40.88 -33.47
N THR A 355 -18.01 -40.43 -32.82
CA THR A 355 -18.06 -39.59 -31.62
C THR A 355 -18.80 -38.28 -31.89
N ASP A 356 -19.87 -38.01 -31.13
CA ASP A 356 -20.72 -36.82 -31.29
C ASP A 356 -20.17 -35.59 -30.56
N GLN A 357 -19.00 -35.10 -30.99
CA GLN A 357 -18.28 -34.00 -30.36
C GLN A 357 -18.00 -32.85 -31.34
N ARG A 358 -17.74 -31.66 -30.78
CA ARG A 358 -17.32 -30.48 -31.55
C ARG A 358 -15.95 -30.73 -32.16
N ILE A 359 -15.84 -30.59 -33.48
CA ILE A 359 -14.56 -30.64 -34.20
C ILE A 359 -14.00 -29.23 -34.32
N VAL A 360 -12.69 -29.08 -34.05
CA VAL A 360 -11.95 -27.83 -34.15
C VAL A 360 -10.66 -28.02 -34.95
N HIS A 361 -10.14 -26.94 -35.51
CA HIS A 361 -8.79 -26.90 -36.09
C HIS A 361 -7.78 -26.47 -35.02
N TYR A 362 -6.90 -27.36 -34.60
CA TYR A 362 -5.96 -27.10 -33.49
C TYR A 362 -4.55 -26.82 -33.98
N LEU A 363 -4.05 -25.61 -33.70
CA LEU A 363 -2.71 -25.07 -34.00
C LEU A 363 -2.30 -25.06 -35.48
N ALA A 364 -3.06 -25.70 -36.34
CA ALA A 364 -2.88 -25.83 -37.78
C ALA A 364 -4.22 -26.29 -38.39
N HIS A 365 -4.23 -26.60 -39.67
CA HIS A 365 -5.35 -27.29 -40.34
C HIS A 365 -5.42 -28.78 -39.92
N ASN A 366 -5.47 -29.03 -38.62
CA ASN A 366 -5.51 -30.34 -37.99
C ASN A 366 -6.83 -30.50 -37.22
N ASP A 367 -7.71 -31.37 -37.72
CA ASP A 367 -8.99 -31.64 -37.08
C ASP A 367 -8.78 -32.46 -35.81
N THR A 368 -9.34 -31.98 -34.71
CA THR A 368 -9.41 -32.70 -33.43
C THR A 368 -10.74 -32.42 -32.75
N PHE A 369 -11.06 -33.20 -31.71
CA PHE A 369 -12.21 -32.93 -30.86
C PHE A 369 -11.89 -31.87 -29.81
N LEU A 370 -12.85 -31.00 -29.51
CA LEU A 370 -12.70 -29.96 -28.49
C LEU A 370 -12.29 -30.57 -27.13
N ASP A 371 -12.91 -31.69 -26.74
CA ASP A 371 -12.65 -32.39 -25.48
C ASP A 371 -11.19 -32.92 -25.36
N ALA A 372 -10.48 -33.08 -26.49
CA ALA A 372 -9.06 -33.45 -26.46
C ALA A 372 -8.14 -32.27 -26.11
N ILE A 373 -8.64 -31.04 -26.20
CA ILE A 373 -7.92 -29.80 -25.87
C ILE A 373 -8.41 -29.24 -24.53
N ILE A 374 -9.74 -29.24 -24.33
CA ILE A 374 -10.42 -28.79 -23.13
C ILE A 374 -11.21 -29.98 -22.59
N PRO A 375 -10.59 -30.85 -21.78
CA PRO A 375 -11.31 -31.99 -21.23
C PRO A 375 -12.47 -31.52 -20.35
N PRO A 376 -13.66 -32.15 -20.45
CA PRO A 376 -14.77 -31.82 -19.57
C PRO A 376 -14.41 -32.18 -18.13
N VAL A 377 -14.89 -31.37 -17.18
CA VAL A 377 -14.69 -31.66 -15.76
C VAL A 377 -15.41 -32.98 -15.41
N PRO A 378 -14.73 -33.96 -14.77
CA PRO A 378 -15.34 -35.24 -14.45
C PRO A 378 -16.64 -35.09 -13.63
N GLY A 379 -17.58 -36.02 -13.83
CA GLY A 379 -18.92 -36.00 -13.24
C GLY A 379 -19.92 -35.07 -13.92
N GLY A 380 -19.48 -34.14 -14.78
CA GLY A 380 -20.37 -33.28 -15.57
C GLY A 380 -21.13 -32.20 -14.76
N TYR A 381 -20.76 -32.00 -13.49
CA TYR A 381 -21.38 -31.05 -12.57
C TYR A 381 -20.88 -29.62 -12.71
N PHE A 382 -19.73 -29.44 -13.37
CA PHE A 382 -19.14 -28.13 -13.61
C PHE A 382 -19.02 -27.88 -15.10
N LEU A 383 -19.01 -26.59 -15.45
CA LEU A 383 -18.87 -26.18 -16.84
C LEU A 383 -17.42 -26.30 -17.29
N ASN A 384 -16.51 -25.87 -16.40
CA ASN A 384 -15.07 -25.87 -16.58
C ASN A 384 -14.41 -25.78 -15.18
N TYR A 385 -13.08 -25.83 -15.13
CA TYR A 385 -12.35 -25.73 -13.86
C TYR A 385 -12.43 -24.34 -13.19
N GLU A 386 -12.83 -23.30 -13.93
CA GLU A 386 -13.13 -21.99 -13.33
C GLU A 386 -14.39 -22.08 -12.45
N HIS A 387 -15.46 -22.71 -12.95
CA HIS A 387 -16.67 -23.00 -12.17
C HIS A 387 -16.36 -23.91 -10.98
N ALA A 388 -15.62 -25.00 -11.18
CA ALA A 388 -15.26 -25.93 -10.10
C ALA A 388 -14.51 -25.23 -8.95
N ARG A 389 -13.60 -24.30 -9.28
CA ARG A 389 -12.83 -23.54 -8.29
C ARG A 389 -13.69 -22.58 -7.50
N MET A 390 -14.58 -21.85 -8.16
CA MET A 390 -15.52 -20.96 -7.48
C MET A 390 -16.43 -21.75 -6.53
N HIS A 391 -16.88 -22.94 -6.96
CA HIS A 391 -17.69 -23.82 -6.13
C HIS A 391 -16.92 -24.36 -4.93
N LEU A 392 -15.68 -24.83 -5.13
CA LEU A 392 -14.83 -25.27 -4.03
C LEU A 392 -14.63 -24.16 -3.00
N ASN A 393 -14.25 -22.95 -3.45
CA ASN A 393 -14.03 -21.83 -2.53
C ASN A 393 -15.27 -21.49 -1.71
N HIS A 394 -16.45 -21.57 -2.34
CA HIS A 394 -17.71 -21.39 -1.63
C HIS A 394 -17.97 -22.50 -0.59
N GLU A 395 -17.77 -23.77 -0.96
CA GLU A 395 -17.94 -24.91 -0.04
C GLU A 395 -16.90 -24.95 1.10
N LEU A 396 -15.70 -24.39 0.89
CA LEU A 396 -14.66 -24.25 1.91
C LEU A 396 -14.88 -23.04 2.83
N GLY A 397 -15.93 -22.24 2.63
CA GLY A 397 -16.20 -21.07 3.47
C GLY A 397 -15.19 -19.93 3.31
N LEU A 398 -14.51 -19.84 2.16
CA LEU A 398 -13.58 -18.75 1.81
C LEU A 398 -14.32 -17.44 1.45
N SER A 399 -15.42 -17.15 2.15
CA SER A 399 -16.24 -15.95 1.98
C SER A 399 -15.73 -14.80 2.84
N ASP A 400 -15.80 -13.58 2.31
CA ASP A 400 -15.23 -12.34 2.88
C ASP A 400 -15.80 -11.88 4.25
N ASP A 401 -16.66 -12.66 4.93
CA ASP A 401 -17.39 -12.21 6.15
C ASP A 401 -17.39 -13.24 7.31
N MET A 402 -16.57 -14.29 7.26
CA MET A 402 -16.52 -15.35 8.29
C MET A 402 -15.22 -15.29 9.11
N PRO A 403 -15.25 -15.51 10.43
CA PRO A 403 -14.04 -15.67 11.23
C PRO A 403 -13.19 -16.83 10.72
N LEU A 404 -11.87 -16.63 10.64
CA LEU A 404 -10.95 -17.62 10.09
C LEU A 404 -11.03 -19.00 10.77
N SER A 405 -11.26 -19.03 12.10
CA SER A 405 -11.44 -20.29 12.84
C SER A 405 -12.66 -21.08 12.34
N GLU A 406 -13.77 -20.39 12.02
CA GLU A 406 -14.98 -21.01 11.50
C GLU A 406 -14.78 -21.49 10.05
N THR A 407 -14.12 -20.68 9.22
CA THR A 407 -13.70 -21.07 7.86
C THR A 407 -12.86 -22.35 7.89
N LEU A 408 -11.89 -22.47 8.80
CA LEU A 408 -11.05 -23.66 8.96
C LEU A 408 -11.87 -24.89 9.37
N ASP A 409 -12.81 -24.75 10.30
CA ASP A 409 -13.66 -25.87 10.72
C ASP A 409 -14.57 -26.35 9.59
N ILE A 410 -15.17 -25.44 8.82
CA ILE A 410 -15.98 -25.77 7.63
C ILE A 410 -15.13 -26.44 6.56
N ALA A 411 -13.97 -25.85 6.23
CA ALA A 411 -13.05 -26.39 5.24
C ALA A 411 -12.58 -27.78 5.62
N THR A 412 -12.20 -28.01 6.88
CA THR A 412 -11.76 -29.32 7.38
C THR A 412 -12.84 -30.37 7.20
N GLN A 413 -14.06 -30.09 7.68
CA GLN A 413 -15.17 -31.02 7.54
C GLN A 413 -15.47 -31.33 6.08
N ARG A 414 -15.39 -30.32 5.20
CA ARG A 414 -15.67 -30.49 3.78
C ARG A 414 -14.58 -31.30 3.09
N LEU A 415 -13.31 -31.01 3.33
CA LEU A 415 -12.17 -31.72 2.74
C LEU A 415 -12.14 -33.19 3.16
N VAL A 416 -12.42 -33.50 4.44
CA VAL A 416 -12.54 -34.89 4.91
C VAL A 416 -13.65 -35.62 4.15
N LYS A 417 -14.83 -35.00 3.98
CA LYS A 417 -15.92 -35.57 3.17
C LYS A 417 -15.50 -35.79 1.70
N ILE A 418 -14.75 -34.86 1.11
CA ILE A 418 -14.22 -35.03 -0.26
C ILE A 418 -13.30 -36.25 -0.31
N CYS A 419 -12.41 -36.45 0.66
CA CYS A 419 -11.55 -37.64 0.75
C CYS A 419 -12.35 -38.94 0.84
N GLU A 420 -13.39 -38.98 1.67
CA GLU A 420 -14.29 -40.14 1.81
C GLU A 420 -15.03 -40.44 0.51
N HIS A 421 -15.65 -39.41 -0.07
CA HIS A 421 -16.49 -39.56 -1.25
C HIS A 421 -15.65 -39.95 -2.47
N THR A 422 -14.47 -39.34 -2.65
CA THR A 422 -13.56 -39.65 -3.77
C THR A 422 -13.12 -41.11 -3.72
N LYS A 423 -12.75 -41.62 -2.54
CA LYS A 423 -12.37 -43.03 -2.38
C LYS A 423 -13.54 -43.98 -2.69
N LYS A 424 -14.73 -43.72 -2.15
CA LYS A 424 -15.92 -44.55 -2.43
C LYS A 424 -16.30 -44.53 -3.91
N LEU A 425 -16.15 -43.38 -4.58
CA LEU A 425 -16.35 -43.26 -6.03
C LEU A 425 -15.30 -44.05 -6.82
N GLN A 426 -14.05 -44.11 -6.34
CA GLN A 426 -13.00 -44.92 -6.95
C GLN A 426 -13.27 -46.42 -6.79
N GLU A 427 -13.60 -46.89 -5.58
CA GLU A 427 -13.98 -48.28 -5.31
C GLU A 427 -15.18 -48.73 -6.18
N LEU A 428 -16.13 -47.82 -6.38
CA LEU A 428 -17.25 -48.01 -7.29
C LEU A 428 -16.82 -48.22 -8.74
N LYS A 429 -15.87 -47.43 -9.25
CA LYS A 429 -15.36 -47.58 -10.61
C LYS A 429 -14.63 -48.92 -10.77
N ASP A 430 -13.80 -49.29 -9.79
CA ASP A 430 -13.02 -50.53 -9.80
C ASP A 430 -13.93 -51.76 -9.70
N SER A 431 -15.01 -51.69 -8.94
CA SER A 431 -16.02 -52.76 -8.82
C SER A 431 -16.89 -52.93 -10.07
N LYS A 432 -17.03 -51.90 -10.92
CA LYS A 432 -17.70 -52.01 -12.22
C LYS A 432 -16.79 -52.61 -13.30
N GLN A 433 -15.47 -52.56 -13.12
CA GLN A 433 -14.49 -53.09 -14.06
C GLN A 433 -14.12 -54.55 -13.79
N ASN A 434 -14.26 -55.03 -12.54
CA ASN A 434 -14.01 -56.42 -12.13
C ASN A 434 -15.33 -57.11 -11.77
N GLU A 435 -15.55 -58.36 -12.21
CA GLU A 435 -16.80 -59.13 -11.92
C GLU A 435 -17.25 -59.02 -10.44
N PRO A 436 -18.56 -58.95 -10.18
CA PRO A 436 -19.12 -58.34 -8.96
C PRO A 436 -18.85 -59.21 -7.73
N LYS A 437 -17.79 -58.88 -6.99
CA LYS A 437 -17.47 -59.48 -5.69
C LYS A 437 -17.22 -58.44 -4.61
N VAL A 438 -18.08 -57.42 -4.50
CA VAL A 438 -18.31 -56.73 -3.23
C VAL A 438 -19.79 -56.34 -3.15
N VAL A 439 -20.44 -56.71 -2.05
CA VAL A 439 -21.79 -56.24 -1.71
C VAL A 439 -21.69 -54.73 -1.46
N LEU A 440 -22.07 -53.93 -2.46
CA LEU A 440 -22.24 -52.48 -2.31
C LEU A 440 -23.45 -52.24 -1.39
N GLN A 441 -23.21 -52.15 -0.09
CA GLN A 441 -24.17 -51.55 0.84
C GLN A 441 -24.33 -50.08 0.47
N ASP A 442 -25.58 -49.66 0.30
CA ASP A 442 -26.10 -48.31 0.02
C ASP A 442 -25.05 -47.20 -0.03
N ILE A 443 -24.56 -46.89 -1.24
CA ILE A 443 -23.92 -45.60 -1.49
C ILE A 443 -25.01 -44.54 -1.34
N SER A 444 -24.83 -43.68 -0.35
CA SER A 444 -25.76 -42.58 -0.12
C SER A 444 -25.81 -41.66 -1.32
N GLU A 445 -26.98 -41.08 -1.57
CA GLU A 445 -27.18 -40.04 -2.59
C GLU A 445 -26.13 -38.91 -2.45
N SER A 446 -25.75 -38.56 -1.22
CA SER A 446 -24.74 -37.55 -0.91
C SER A 446 -23.36 -37.80 -1.54
N ILE A 447 -22.96 -39.07 -1.73
CA ILE A 447 -21.69 -39.42 -2.38
C ILE A 447 -21.82 -39.23 -3.90
N MET A 448 -22.95 -39.67 -4.46
CA MET A 448 -23.17 -39.63 -5.91
C MET A 448 -23.28 -38.20 -6.44
N VAL A 449 -23.83 -37.29 -5.64
CA VAL A 449 -24.03 -35.88 -6.00
C VAL A 449 -22.90 -34.95 -5.54
N ASP A 450 -21.82 -35.47 -4.92
CA ASP A 450 -20.68 -34.65 -4.50
C ASP A 450 -19.87 -34.17 -5.71
N LYS A 451 -20.17 -32.95 -6.15
CA LYS A 451 -19.62 -32.37 -7.37
C LYS A 451 -18.09 -32.31 -7.37
N ILE A 452 -17.49 -31.94 -6.24
CA ILE A 452 -16.03 -31.80 -6.11
C ILE A 452 -15.34 -33.16 -6.08
N ALA A 453 -15.91 -34.14 -5.37
CA ALA A 453 -15.33 -35.49 -5.31
C ALA A 453 -15.22 -36.12 -6.71
N HIS A 454 -16.18 -35.87 -7.59
CA HIS A 454 -16.05 -36.27 -9.00
C HIS A 454 -14.92 -35.51 -9.70
N ALA A 455 -14.85 -34.18 -9.56
CA ALA A 455 -13.85 -33.36 -10.26
C ALA A 455 -12.40 -33.74 -9.92
N VAL A 456 -12.12 -34.14 -8.67
CA VAL A 456 -10.79 -34.53 -8.17
C VAL A 456 -10.22 -35.77 -8.85
N ASP A 457 -11.04 -36.56 -9.54
CA ASP A 457 -10.59 -37.70 -10.36
C ASP A 457 -9.66 -37.31 -11.52
N SER A 458 -9.63 -36.02 -11.88
CA SER A 458 -8.70 -35.46 -12.86
C SER A 458 -7.49 -34.79 -12.20
N LYS A 459 -6.35 -34.75 -12.90
CA LYS A 459 -5.15 -34.03 -12.44
C LYS A 459 -5.47 -32.57 -12.13
N GLU A 460 -6.18 -31.90 -13.03
CA GLU A 460 -6.56 -30.50 -12.90
C GLU A 460 -7.51 -30.26 -11.71
N GLY A 461 -8.42 -31.21 -11.44
CA GLY A 461 -9.31 -31.13 -10.28
C GLY A 461 -8.58 -31.37 -8.96
N PHE A 462 -7.62 -32.30 -8.95
CA PHE A 462 -6.72 -32.51 -7.82
C PHE A 462 -5.84 -31.27 -7.54
N ASP A 463 -5.22 -30.70 -8.57
CA ASP A 463 -4.41 -29.48 -8.46
C ASP A 463 -5.25 -28.29 -7.95
N LEU A 464 -6.51 -28.19 -8.39
CA LEU A 464 -7.48 -27.19 -7.92
C LEU A 464 -7.79 -27.35 -6.42
N LEU A 465 -7.96 -28.58 -5.94
CA LEU A 465 -8.17 -28.86 -4.51
C LEU A 465 -6.95 -28.43 -3.69
N LEU A 466 -5.74 -28.77 -4.14
CA LEU A 466 -4.50 -28.36 -3.49
C LEU A 466 -4.36 -26.83 -3.46
N GLN A 467 -4.69 -26.12 -4.54
CA GLN A 467 -4.70 -24.65 -4.56
C GLN A 467 -5.68 -24.06 -3.52
N GLY A 468 -6.85 -24.67 -3.34
CA GLY A 468 -7.80 -24.28 -2.30
C GLY A 468 -7.21 -24.42 -0.90
N ILE A 469 -6.50 -25.52 -0.64
CA ILE A 469 -5.78 -25.77 0.62
C ILE A 469 -4.66 -24.76 0.83
N THR A 470 -3.83 -24.50 -0.18
CA THR A 470 -2.77 -23.48 -0.11
C THR A 470 -3.34 -22.10 0.19
N THR A 471 -4.51 -21.76 -0.36
CA THR A 471 -5.20 -20.50 -0.07
C THR A 471 -5.59 -20.39 1.40
N LEU A 472 -6.19 -21.45 1.97
CA LEU A 472 -6.54 -21.49 3.40
C LEU A 472 -5.30 -21.37 4.29
N ILE A 473 -4.22 -22.06 3.95
CA ILE A 473 -2.96 -22.00 4.69
C ILE A 473 -2.35 -20.61 4.63
N GLU A 474 -2.44 -19.94 3.48
CA GLU A 474 -1.98 -18.57 3.33
C GLU A 474 -2.77 -17.62 4.24
N GLU A 475 -4.09 -17.76 4.32
CA GLU A 475 -4.93 -16.96 5.24
C GLU A 475 -4.54 -17.19 6.71
N VAL A 476 -4.25 -18.44 7.11
CA VAL A 476 -3.71 -18.75 8.44
C VAL A 476 -2.34 -18.12 8.65
N ARG A 477 -1.44 -18.25 7.70
CA ARG A 477 -0.08 -17.71 7.78
C ARG A 477 -0.11 -16.18 7.93
N GLN A 478 -0.89 -15.50 7.10
CA GLN A 478 -1.02 -14.05 7.10
C GLN A 478 -1.68 -13.55 8.38
N SER A 479 -2.71 -14.24 8.86
CA SER A 479 -3.46 -13.80 10.04
C SER A 479 -2.72 -14.11 11.33
N TYR A 480 -2.33 -15.37 11.52
CA TYR A 480 -1.81 -15.89 12.77
C TYR A 480 -0.34 -15.55 13.02
N LEU A 481 0.51 -15.56 11.99
CA LEU A 481 1.98 -15.47 12.18
C LEU A 481 2.56 -14.09 11.90
N GLN A 482 1.82 -13.24 11.20
CA GLN A 482 2.18 -11.83 11.02
C GLN A 482 1.48 -10.92 12.04
N ASN A 483 0.94 -11.47 13.13
CA ASN A 483 0.25 -10.74 14.20
C ASN A 483 -0.89 -9.82 13.69
N LYS A 484 -1.62 -10.21 12.63
CA LYS A 484 -2.80 -9.45 12.18
C LYS A 484 -4.02 -9.68 13.06
N LEU A 485 -4.04 -10.78 13.84
CA LEU A 485 -5.02 -11.03 14.87
C LEU A 485 -4.72 -10.14 16.08
N ILE A 486 -5.62 -9.20 16.36
CA ILE A 486 -5.43 -8.16 17.39
C ILE A 486 -5.83 -8.69 18.78
N SER A 487 -6.76 -9.65 18.85
CA SER A 487 -7.24 -10.20 20.12
C SER A 487 -6.62 -11.57 20.45
N PRO A 488 -6.20 -11.81 21.72
CA PRO A 488 -5.73 -13.12 22.17
C PRO A 488 -6.75 -14.24 22.01
N GLU A 489 -8.04 -13.91 22.10
CA GLU A 489 -9.17 -14.84 21.97
C GLU A 489 -9.30 -15.37 20.54
N GLU A 490 -9.22 -14.48 19.54
CA GLU A 490 -9.24 -14.84 18.13
C GLU A 490 -8.00 -15.64 17.73
N GLN A 491 -6.83 -15.28 18.29
CA GLN A 491 -5.61 -16.05 18.12
C GLN A 491 -5.79 -17.49 18.63
N LEU A 492 -6.29 -17.66 19.86
CA LEU A 492 -6.54 -18.99 20.42
C LEU A 492 -7.55 -19.80 19.57
N ALA A 493 -8.64 -19.17 19.13
CA ALA A 493 -9.67 -19.84 18.31
C ALA A 493 -9.11 -20.36 16.98
N VAL A 494 -8.25 -19.58 16.30
CA VAL A 494 -7.58 -20.00 15.06
C VAL A 494 -6.60 -21.14 15.34
N TYR A 495 -5.81 -21.06 16.42
CA TYR A 495 -4.90 -22.14 16.81
C TYR A 495 -5.64 -23.46 17.06
N GLU A 496 -6.73 -23.43 17.83
CA GLU A 496 -7.53 -24.63 18.10
C GLU A 496 -8.16 -25.19 16.82
N ALA A 497 -8.58 -24.34 15.88
CA ALA A 497 -9.11 -24.78 14.58
C ALA A 497 -8.02 -25.46 13.73
N VAL A 498 -6.80 -24.93 13.71
CA VAL A 498 -5.65 -25.60 13.08
C VAL A 498 -5.38 -26.95 13.74
N GLN A 499 -5.40 -27.03 15.08
CA GLN A 499 -5.22 -28.29 15.79
C GLN A 499 -6.31 -29.32 15.46
N ARG A 500 -7.57 -28.89 15.38
CA ARG A 500 -8.68 -29.74 14.92
C ARG A 500 -8.47 -30.22 13.48
N THR A 501 -7.97 -29.36 12.60
CA THR A 501 -7.63 -29.71 11.21
C THR A 501 -6.61 -30.85 11.14
N PHE A 502 -5.46 -30.70 11.81
CA PHE A 502 -4.42 -31.73 11.86
C PHE A 502 -4.92 -33.03 12.51
N SER A 503 -5.68 -32.91 13.59
CA SER A 503 -6.26 -34.06 14.29
C SER A 503 -7.25 -34.83 13.40
N ALA A 504 -8.07 -34.11 12.63
CA ALA A 504 -9.04 -34.72 11.71
C ALA A 504 -8.34 -35.53 10.62
N PHE A 505 -7.33 -34.96 9.94
CA PHE A 505 -6.60 -35.67 8.90
C PHE A 505 -5.72 -36.80 9.44
N SER A 506 -5.04 -36.60 10.58
CA SER A 506 -4.28 -37.67 11.24
C SER A 506 -5.19 -38.84 11.64
N GLY A 507 -6.34 -38.55 12.27
CA GLY A 507 -7.30 -39.58 12.64
C GLY A 507 -7.92 -40.28 11.42
N PHE A 508 -8.18 -39.54 10.35
CA PHE A 508 -8.68 -40.09 9.09
C PHE A 508 -7.68 -41.08 8.47
N ILE A 509 -6.41 -40.69 8.34
CA ILE A 509 -5.36 -41.54 7.74
C ILE A 509 -5.06 -42.77 8.61
N GLN A 510 -5.16 -42.66 9.94
CA GLN A 510 -5.04 -43.83 10.82
C GLN A 510 -6.14 -44.87 10.57
N ASN A 511 -7.36 -44.40 10.32
CA ASN A 511 -8.50 -45.28 10.00
C ASN A 511 -8.47 -45.77 8.55
N ASP A 512 -7.89 -44.99 7.64
CA ASP A 512 -7.84 -45.28 6.21
C ASP A 512 -6.46 -44.92 5.59
N PRO A 513 -5.43 -45.74 5.85
CA PRO A 513 -4.05 -45.42 5.46
C PRO A 513 -3.80 -45.50 3.94
N HIS A 514 -4.73 -46.07 3.18
CA HIS A 514 -4.63 -46.19 1.73
C HIS A 514 -5.36 -45.07 0.98
N ASN A 515 -5.95 -44.10 1.68
CA ASN A 515 -6.56 -42.93 1.05
C ASN A 515 -5.47 -41.96 0.56
N GLU A 516 -5.06 -42.11 -0.70
CA GLU A 516 -4.00 -41.29 -1.32
C GLU A 516 -4.28 -39.79 -1.24
N LEU A 517 -5.55 -39.38 -1.39
CA LEU A 517 -5.94 -37.97 -1.34
C LEU A 517 -5.74 -37.38 0.05
N ALA A 518 -6.26 -38.05 1.09
CA ALA A 518 -6.09 -37.59 2.47
C ALA A 518 -4.60 -37.54 2.87
N THR A 519 -3.82 -38.55 2.47
CA THR A 519 -2.36 -38.58 2.70
C THR A 519 -1.66 -37.39 2.07
N LYS A 520 -1.92 -37.10 0.78
CA LYS A 520 -1.31 -35.94 0.10
C LYS A 520 -1.72 -34.60 0.71
N ILE A 521 -3.00 -34.45 1.11
CA ILE A 521 -3.46 -33.23 1.80
C ILE A 521 -2.72 -33.07 3.13
N PHE A 522 -2.57 -34.14 3.90
CA PHE A 522 -1.87 -34.09 5.17
C PHE A 522 -0.37 -33.84 5.02
N GLU A 523 0.28 -34.45 4.03
CA GLU A 523 1.67 -34.14 3.67
C GLU A 523 1.84 -32.66 3.28
N GLN A 524 0.90 -32.10 2.52
CA GLN A 524 0.91 -30.68 2.17
C GLN A 524 0.76 -29.79 3.41
N LEU A 525 -0.16 -30.11 4.32
CA LEU A 525 -0.35 -29.38 5.59
C LEU A 525 0.94 -29.39 6.45
N LYS A 526 1.63 -30.54 6.53
CA LYS A 526 2.89 -30.68 7.27
C LYS A 526 4.03 -29.88 6.63
N SER A 527 4.18 -30.00 5.31
CA SER A 527 5.18 -29.28 4.52
C SER A 527 5.01 -27.76 4.67
N ASP A 528 3.77 -27.28 4.59
CA ASP A 528 3.48 -25.86 4.71
C ASP A 528 3.70 -25.35 6.15
N LEU A 529 3.40 -26.15 7.17
CA LEU A 529 3.74 -25.83 8.56
C LEU A 529 5.26 -25.71 8.74
N GLU A 530 6.04 -26.67 8.23
CA GLU A 530 7.51 -26.64 8.30
C GLU A 530 8.09 -25.38 7.62
N SER A 531 7.63 -25.10 6.39
CA SER A 531 8.01 -23.92 5.62
C SER A 531 7.73 -22.64 6.40
N THR A 532 6.56 -22.60 7.03
CA THR A 532 6.07 -21.46 7.80
C THR A 532 6.87 -21.23 9.09
N LEU A 533 7.15 -22.29 9.87
CA LEU A 533 8.00 -22.22 11.06
C LEU A 533 9.44 -21.82 10.69
N THR A 534 9.96 -22.35 9.59
CA THR A 534 11.28 -22.02 9.06
C THR A 534 11.36 -20.54 8.66
N MET A 535 10.33 -20.02 7.99
CA MET A 535 10.25 -18.61 7.62
C MET A 535 10.26 -17.70 8.86
N LYS A 536 9.44 -18.00 9.88
CA LYS A 536 9.42 -17.21 11.13
C LYS A 536 10.78 -17.24 11.83
N ARG A 537 11.43 -18.41 11.90
CA ARG A 537 12.78 -18.55 12.46
C ARG A 537 13.81 -17.73 11.69
N ASN A 538 13.76 -17.73 10.36
CA ASN A 538 14.69 -16.95 9.53
C ASN A 538 14.50 -15.45 9.72
N ILE A 539 13.26 -14.98 9.87
CA ILE A 539 12.97 -13.57 10.20
C ILE A 539 13.57 -13.20 11.56
N LEU A 540 13.32 -14.00 12.60
CA LEU A 540 13.85 -13.77 13.94
C LEU A 540 15.39 -13.82 13.97
N LYS A 541 15.99 -14.74 13.20
CA LYS A 541 17.44 -14.82 13.02
C LYS A 541 18.00 -13.56 12.35
N GLY A 542 17.31 -13.03 11.34
CA GLY A 542 17.69 -11.79 10.68
C GLY A 542 17.68 -10.59 11.65
N GLN A 543 16.58 -10.41 12.40
CA GLN A 543 16.47 -9.37 13.43
C GLN A 543 17.56 -9.51 14.50
N TYR A 544 17.81 -10.74 14.96
CA TYR A 544 18.89 -11.05 15.90
C TYR A 544 20.28 -10.70 15.35
N GLN A 545 20.56 -11.04 14.09
CA GLN A 545 21.85 -10.77 13.45
C GLN A 545 22.09 -9.27 13.25
N GLU A 546 21.05 -8.52 12.90
CA GLU A 546 21.10 -7.06 12.81
C GLU A 546 21.42 -6.44 14.17
N LEU A 547 20.71 -6.84 15.22
CA LEU A 547 20.95 -6.35 16.58
C LEU A 547 22.34 -6.72 17.10
N THR A 548 22.80 -7.94 16.83
CA THR A 548 24.17 -8.39 17.14
C THR A 548 25.22 -7.54 16.45
N THR A 549 24.93 -7.09 15.24
CA THR A 549 25.82 -6.22 14.47
C THR A 549 25.88 -4.83 15.09
N LYS A 550 24.73 -4.24 15.46
CA LYS A 550 24.65 -2.97 16.18
C LYS A 550 25.45 -3.00 17.50
N LEU A 551 25.30 -4.08 18.28
CA LEU A 551 25.96 -4.27 19.57
C LEU A 551 27.48 -4.55 19.49
N LYS A 552 28.03 -4.82 18.31
CA LYS A 552 29.48 -5.00 18.09
C LYS A 552 30.21 -3.70 17.74
N GLU A 553 29.48 -2.59 17.64
CA GLU A 553 29.87 -1.17 17.72
C GLU A 553 30.88 -0.60 16.72
N LYS A 554 31.77 -1.41 16.14
CA LYS A 554 32.79 -0.92 15.21
C LYS A 554 32.32 -0.88 13.77
N GLN A 555 31.21 -1.53 13.44
CA GLN A 555 30.81 -1.69 12.05
C GLN A 555 30.30 -0.38 11.43
N PHE A 556 29.48 0.38 12.15
CA PHE A 556 28.97 1.69 11.69
C PHE A 556 30.10 2.66 11.33
N ILE A 557 31.06 2.89 12.24
CA ILE A 557 32.15 3.83 11.97
C ILE A 557 33.10 3.27 10.89
N ASN A 558 33.33 1.96 10.83
CA ASN A 558 34.12 1.35 9.74
C ASN A 558 33.46 1.49 8.36
N GLU A 559 32.13 1.38 8.29
CA GLU A 559 31.37 1.58 7.06
C GLU A 559 31.42 3.04 6.61
N LEU A 560 31.31 3.98 7.55
CA LEU A 560 31.51 5.41 7.32
C LEU A 560 32.94 5.70 6.83
N ASP A 561 33.96 5.18 7.53
CA ASP A 561 35.36 5.30 7.14
C ASP A 561 35.59 4.74 5.73
N GLY A 562 34.94 3.62 5.37
CA GLY A 562 34.99 3.04 4.03
C GLY A 562 34.34 3.91 2.95
N LYS A 563 33.21 4.56 3.25
CA LYS A 563 32.57 5.54 2.34
C LYS A 563 33.46 6.76 2.15
N ILE A 564 34.05 7.30 3.21
CA ILE A 564 34.98 8.44 3.15
C ILE A 564 36.27 8.07 2.40
N GLN A 565 36.81 6.87 2.61
CA GLN A 565 37.99 6.39 1.87
C GLN A 565 37.74 6.33 0.36
N LYS A 566 36.56 5.88 -0.09
CA LYS A 566 36.21 5.90 -1.52
C LYS A 566 36.16 7.31 -2.11
N ILE A 567 35.74 8.30 -1.32
CA ILE A 567 35.76 9.71 -1.75
C ILE A 567 37.21 10.20 -1.88
N ILE A 568 38.08 9.84 -0.93
CA ILE A 568 39.52 10.14 -1.01
C ILE A 568 40.15 9.50 -2.24
N ASP A 569 39.88 8.21 -2.50
CA ASP A 569 40.45 7.48 -3.63
C ASP A 569 40.07 8.13 -4.97
N ASN A 570 38.80 8.53 -5.14
CA ASN A 570 38.35 9.25 -6.35
C ASN A 570 38.97 10.65 -6.47
N LEU A 571 39.20 11.35 -5.36
CA LEU A 571 39.92 12.64 -5.37
C LEU A 571 41.40 12.48 -5.71
N GLU A 572 42.05 11.40 -5.26
CA GLU A 572 43.45 11.09 -5.56
C GLU A 572 43.64 10.66 -7.03
N GLU A 573 42.71 9.87 -7.57
CA GLU A 573 42.72 9.45 -8.98
C GLU A 573 42.59 10.65 -9.92
N LYS A 574 41.68 11.59 -9.59
CA LYS A 574 41.38 12.78 -10.39
C LYS A 574 42.10 14.03 -9.91
N ARG A 575 43.17 13.88 -9.12
CA ARG A 575 43.86 14.99 -8.45
C ARG A 575 44.34 16.10 -9.39
N ALA A 576 44.63 15.75 -10.65
CA ALA A 576 45.06 16.68 -11.70
C ALA A 576 43.90 17.44 -12.38
N GLU A 577 42.65 17.06 -12.12
CA GLU A 577 41.45 17.73 -12.66
C GLU A 577 41.02 18.87 -11.73
N GLY A 578 40.88 20.08 -12.27
CA GLY A 578 40.47 21.26 -11.50
C GLY A 578 41.62 21.92 -10.73
N ASN A 579 41.35 22.36 -9.50
CA ASN A 579 42.32 23.09 -8.68
C ASN A 579 43.07 22.12 -7.76
N ILE A 580 44.32 21.83 -8.12
CA ILE A 580 45.19 20.89 -7.40
C ILE A 580 45.28 21.24 -5.91
N PHE A 581 45.43 22.52 -5.56
CA PHE A 581 45.57 22.95 -4.17
C PHE A 581 44.29 22.69 -3.35
N GLU A 582 43.11 22.93 -3.94
CA GLU A 582 41.82 22.65 -3.29
C GLU A 582 41.61 21.14 -3.09
N ASN A 583 41.96 20.33 -4.11
CA ASN A 583 41.89 18.88 -4.03
C ASN A 583 42.83 18.34 -2.94
N GLU A 584 44.06 18.85 -2.86
CA GLU A 584 45.04 18.48 -1.82
C GLU A 584 44.54 18.84 -0.41
N LEU A 585 43.97 20.03 -0.25
CA LEU A 585 43.42 20.47 1.03
C LEU A 585 42.24 19.58 1.47
N LEU A 586 41.34 19.22 0.56
CA LEU A 586 40.21 18.34 0.89
C LEU A 586 40.67 16.91 1.22
N ILE A 587 41.63 16.36 0.47
CA ILE A 587 42.24 15.05 0.76
C ILE A 587 42.87 15.05 2.16
N GLU A 588 43.62 16.10 2.52
CA GLU A 588 44.23 16.23 3.84
C GLU A 588 43.17 16.26 4.94
N LYS A 589 42.08 17.01 4.75
CA LYS A 589 40.96 17.08 5.70
C LYS A 589 40.28 15.74 5.89
N LEU A 590 39.99 15.01 4.82
CA LEU A 590 39.34 13.69 4.88
C LEU A 590 40.27 12.61 5.45
N LYS A 591 41.59 12.66 5.19
CA LYS A 591 42.56 11.80 5.89
C LYS A 591 42.62 12.14 7.39
N GLY A 592 42.53 13.42 7.74
CA GLY A 592 42.39 13.89 9.11
C GLY A 592 41.14 13.34 9.80
N PHE A 593 40.00 13.33 9.10
CA PHE A 593 38.76 12.69 9.56
C PHE A 593 39.00 11.22 9.88
N LEU A 594 39.57 10.43 8.96
CA LEU A 594 39.82 9.00 9.18
C LEU A 594 40.76 8.74 10.37
N SER A 595 41.76 9.59 10.56
CA SER A 595 42.67 9.47 11.71
C SER A 595 41.98 9.78 13.04
N ARG A 596 41.13 10.82 13.09
CA ARG A 596 40.37 11.17 14.30
C ARG A 596 39.26 10.16 14.58
N SER A 597 38.62 9.63 13.54
CA SER A 597 37.67 8.52 13.62
C SER A 597 38.31 7.29 14.26
N LYS A 598 39.52 6.89 13.83
CA LYS A 598 40.27 5.80 14.48
C LYS A 598 40.60 6.07 15.95
N GLN A 599 41.06 7.28 16.28
CA GLN A 599 41.32 7.67 17.67
C GLN A 599 40.05 7.67 18.54
N LEU A 600 38.92 8.05 17.96
CA LEU A 600 37.62 7.99 18.61
C LEU A 600 37.25 6.52 18.88
N GLN A 601 37.37 5.65 17.86
CA GLN A 601 37.10 4.22 17.98
C GLN A 601 37.97 3.51 19.03
N GLU A 602 39.23 3.94 19.22
CA GLU A 602 40.12 3.41 20.28
C GLU A 602 39.61 3.71 21.70
N LYS A 603 38.82 4.76 21.87
CA LYS A 603 38.24 5.17 23.16
C LYS A 603 36.91 4.51 23.47
N ASN A 604 36.33 3.77 22.51
CA ASN A 604 35.00 3.16 22.60
C ASN A 604 33.94 4.22 22.96
N PRO A 605 33.62 5.10 22.00
CA PRO A 605 32.81 6.28 22.25
C PRO A 605 31.35 5.88 22.44
N LEU A 606 30.65 6.55 23.35
CA LEU A 606 29.19 6.47 23.42
C LEU A 606 28.56 7.19 22.21
N SER A 607 27.33 6.82 21.84
CA SER A 607 26.63 7.39 20.69
C SER A 607 26.55 8.94 20.72
N TYR A 608 26.49 9.57 21.91
CA TYR A 608 26.52 11.04 22.00
C TYR A 608 27.88 11.64 21.64
N GLU A 609 28.99 10.95 21.93
CA GLU A 609 30.35 11.38 21.59
C GLU A 609 30.59 11.21 20.09
N VAL A 610 30.08 10.12 19.50
CA VAL A 610 30.05 9.92 18.04
C VAL A 610 29.24 11.03 17.38
N LYS A 611 28.07 11.37 17.91
CA LYS A 611 27.25 12.48 17.39
C LYS A 611 28.00 13.81 17.43
N GLN A 612 28.69 14.12 18.54
CA GLN A 612 29.48 15.33 18.67
C GLN A 612 30.64 15.37 17.68
N PHE A 613 31.36 14.25 17.52
CA PHE A 613 32.41 14.10 16.52
C PHE A 613 31.88 14.34 15.11
N LEU A 614 30.82 13.65 14.70
CA LEU A 614 30.25 13.78 13.35
C LEU A 614 29.72 15.21 13.09
N ALA A 615 29.06 15.82 14.07
CA ALA A 615 28.59 17.20 13.96
C ALA A 615 29.75 18.20 13.84
N GLN A 616 30.86 17.96 14.54
CA GLN A 616 32.07 18.77 14.42
C GLN A 616 32.70 18.61 13.03
N GLU A 617 32.89 17.37 12.57
CA GLU A 617 33.47 17.09 11.25
C GLU A 617 32.61 17.65 10.11
N PHE A 618 31.28 17.53 10.20
CA PHE A 618 30.36 18.16 9.26
C PHE A 618 30.51 19.68 9.24
N SER A 619 30.61 20.30 10.42
CA SER A 619 30.82 21.75 10.56
C SER A 619 32.17 22.20 9.96
N GLU A 620 33.22 21.41 10.14
CA GLU A 620 34.54 21.71 9.58
C GLU A 620 34.56 21.53 8.06
N LEU A 621 33.96 20.47 7.52
CA LEU A 621 33.89 20.21 6.07
C LEU A 621 32.99 21.21 5.34
N SER A 622 31.84 21.58 5.92
CA SER A 622 30.87 22.50 5.30
C SER A 622 31.38 23.95 5.18
N LYS A 623 32.30 24.37 6.06
CA LYS A 623 32.93 25.69 6.03
C LYS A 623 34.03 25.83 4.97
N LEU A 624 34.44 24.74 4.34
CA LEU A 624 35.43 24.80 3.26
C LEU A 624 34.76 25.37 2.00
N GLU A 625 35.30 26.50 1.53
CA GLU A 625 34.91 27.12 0.27
C GLU A 625 35.88 26.73 -0.83
N PHE A 626 35.37 26.07 -1.86
CA PHE A 626 36.12 25.63 -3.03
C PHE A 626 35.52 26.21 -4.30
N SER A 627 36.36 26.42 -5.31
CA SER A 627 35.95 26.95 -6.61
C SER A 627 35.91 25.88 -7.70
N SER A 628 36.65 24.78 -7.54
CA SER A 628 36.66 23.68 -8.49
C SER A 628 35.48 22.73 -8.30
N GLU A 629 34.84 22.36 -9.41
CA GLU A 629 33.66 21.49 -9.43
C GLU A 629 33.91 20.13 -8.75
N LEU A 630 35.09 19.53 -8.97
CA LEU A 630 35.49 18.28 -8.34
C LEU A 630 35.56 18.41 -6.80
N ALA A 631 36.25 19.44 -6.27
CA ALA A 631 36.37 19.64 -4.83
C ALA A 631 35.02 20.01 -4.19
N VAL A 632 34.20 20.82 -4.86
CA VAL A 632 32.83 21.18 -4.42
C VAL A 632 31.97 19.93 -4.29
N ASN A 633 31.91 19.11 -5.34
CA ASN A 633 31.10 17.89 -5.36
C ASN A 633 31.59 16.87 -4.32
N SER A 634 32.91 16.62 -4.24
CA SER A 634 33.45 15.68 -3.26
C SER A 634 33.26 16.15 -1.81
N ARG A 635 33.32 17.45 -1.54
CA ARG A 635 32.98 18.02 -0.23
C ARG A 635 31.49 17.86 0.09
N GLU A 636 30.60 18.08 -0.87
CA GLU A 636 29.15 17.88 -0.68
C GLU A 636 28.81 16.41 -0.41
N TRP A 637 29.40 15.48 -1.16
CA TRP A 637 29.25 14.04 -0.92
C TRP A 637 29.79 13.63 0.45
N SER A 638 30.93 14.20 0.86
CA SER A 638 31.47 13.97 2.22
C SER A 638 30.51 14.47 3.30
N CYS A 639 29.93 15.65 3.11
CA CYS A 639 28.94 16.20 4.04
C CYS A 639 27.68 15.32 4.11
N LEU A 640 27.16 14.86 2.96
CA LEU A 640 25.99 13.98 2.91
C LEU A 640 26.24 12.66 3.64
N VAL A 641 27.39 12.03 3.40
CA VAL A 641 27.77 10.77 4.06
C VAL A 641 27.91 10.94 5.57
N VAL A 642 28.43 12.08 6.03
CA VAL A 642 28.54 12.39 7.47
C VAL A 642 27.16 12.70 8.08
N ASP A 643 26.27 13.38 7.35
CA ASP A 643 24.90 13.70 7.81
C ASP A 643 24.02 12.43 7.92
N GLU A 644 24.07 11.55 6.91
CA GLU A 644 23.45 10.22 6.98
C GLU A 644 23.94 9.43 8.20
N ALA A 645 25.23 9.51 8.50
CA ALA A 645 25.82 8.87 9.66
C ALA A 645 25.32 9.47 10.99
N VAL A 646 25.02 10.78 11.05
CA VAL A 646 24.41 11.40 12.24
C VAL A 646 23.02 10.85 12.50
N ASP A 647 22.22 10.67 11.45
CA ASP A 647 20.87 10.11 11.55
C ASP A 647 20.90 8.62 11.93
N GLU A 648 21.78 7.84 11.29
CA GLU A 648 21.94 6.43 11.58
C GLU A 648 22.40 6.20 13.04
N ASN A 649 23.29 7.06 13.56
CA ASN A 649 23.75 7.01 14.95
C ASN A 649 22.62 7.18 15.99
N LEU A 650 21.45 7.75 15.63
CA LEU A 650 20.30 7.83 16.54
C LEU A 650 19.76 6.44 16.91
N THR A 651 19.89 5.46 16.01
CA THR A 651 19.49 4.07 16.25
C THR A 651 20.43 3.34 17.21
N TYR A 652 21.64 3.90 17.42
CA TYR A 652 22.64 3.39 18.37
C TYR A 652 22.54 4.06 19.75
N LEU A 653 21.53 4.91 19.98
CA LEU A 653 21.26 5.44 21.32
C LEU A 653 20.83 4.31 22.25
N LEU A 654 21.34 4.34 23.48
CA LEU A 654 21.07 3.32 24.49
C LEU A 654 19.56 3.00 24.66
N PRO A 655 18.63 3.99 24.73
CA PRO A 655 17.21 3.68 24.80
C PRO A 655 16.68 2.87 23.61
N HIS A 656 17.11 3.18 22.38
CA HIS A 656 16.68 2.46 21.18
C HIS A 656 17.27 1.05 21.13
N ILE A 657 18.57 0.90 21.40
CA ILE A 657 19.21 -0.41 21.47
C ILE A 657 18.50 -1.29 22.51
N ILE A 658 18.24 -0.75 23.70
CA ILE A 658 17.56 -1.51 24.76
C ILE A 658 16.11 -1.84 24.38
N GLN A 659 15.38 -0.94 23.72
CA GLN A 659 14.05 -1.24 23.19
C GLN A 659 14.08 -2.35 22.13
N GLU A 660 15.03 -2.33 21.19
CA GLU A 660 15.22 -3.39 20.21
C GLU A 660 15.59 -4.72 20.87
N VAL A 661 16.40 -4.70 21.93
CA VAL A 661 16.74 -5.88 22.75
C VAL A 661 15.51 -6.45 23.43
N ILE A 662 14.68 -5.61 24.05
CA ILE A 662 13.43 -6.01 24.71
C ILE A 662 12.50 -6.63 23.67
N ALA A 663 12.25 -5.94 22.55
CA ALA A 663 11.39 -6.43 21.48
C ALA A 663 11.88 -7.77 20.93
N SER A 664 13.16 -7.86 20.53
CA SER A 664 13.74 -9.09 19.97
C SER A 664 13.74 -10.24 20.96
N SER A 665 14.09 -9.98 22.23
CA SER A 665 14.10 -11.02 23.27
C SER A 665 12.68 -11.52 23.58
N ASN A 666 11.70 -10.63 23.60
CA ASN A 666 10.29 -10.98 23.82
C ASN A 666 9.72 -11.75 22.63
N GLU A 667 10.03 -11.37 21.39
CA GLU A 667 9.60 -12.12 20.19
C GLU A 667 10.24 -13.52 20.13
N LEU A 668 11.54 -13.64 20.41
CA LEU A 668 12.25 -14.92 20.49
C LEU A 668 11.64 -15.82 21.58
N ASP A 669 11.40 -15.28 22.78
CA ASP A 669 10.85 -16.06 23.89
C ASP A 669 9.38 -16.41 23.68
N LYS A 670 8.58 -15.53 23.07
CA LYS A 670 7.19 -15.79 22.67
C LYS A 670 7.13 -16.93 21.65
N PHE A 671 7.96 -16.88 20.61
CA PHE A 671 7.99 -17.94 19.59
C PHE A 671 8.52 -19.26 20.17
N ARG A 672 9.59 -19.22 20.97
CA ARG A 672 10.14 -20.40 21.65
C ARG A 672 9.10 -21.08 22.56
N LYS A 673 8.36 -20.30 23.35
CA LYS A 673 7.28 -20.82 24.23
C LYS A 673 6.11 -21.42 23.45
N ALA A 674 5.89 -20.99 22.21
CA ALA A 674 4.86 -21.53 21.32
C ALA A 674 5.32 -22.77 20.52
N LEU A 675 6.63 -23.07 20.45
CA LEU A 675 7.12 -24.26 19.72
C LEU A 675 6.51 -25.59 20.19
N PRO A 676 6.33 -25.85 21.50
CA PRO A 676 5.67 -27.07 21.98
C PRO A 676 4.25 -27.27 21.44
N ASP A 677 3.53 -26.19 21.18
CA ASP A 677 2.16 -26.23 20.64
C ASP A 677 2.15 -26.82 19.22
N PHE A 678 3.15 -26.47 18.40
CA PHE A 678 3.29 -27.02 17.04
C PHE A 678 3.78 -28.48 17.02
N LYS A 679 4.50 -28.94 18.06
CA LYS A 679 4.94 -30.34 18.19
C LYS A 679 3.78 -31.33 18.25
N VAL A 680 2.62 -30.89 18.74
CA VAL A 680 1.38 -31.67 18.75
C VAL A 680 0.85 -31.89 17.33
N LEU A 681 1.11 -30.95 16.40
CA LEU A 681 0.63 -30.99 15.02
C LEU A 681 1.55 -31.84 14.13
N GLU A 682 2.86 -31.65 14.24
CA GLU A 682 3.86 -32.39 13.47
C GLU A 682 5.08 -32.68 14.33
N SER A 683 5.24 -33.90 14.82
CA SER A 683 6.27 -34.26 15.80
C SER A 683 7.63 -34.62 15.20
N THR A 684 7.74 -34.79 13.87
CA THR A 684 8.99 -35.19 13.20
C THR A 684 9.98 -34.04 13.02
N LEU A 685 9.54 -32.79 13.18
CA LEU A 685 10.44 -31.63 13.14
C LEU A 685 11.37 -31.60 14.36
N ASN A 686 12.56 -31.04 14.18
CA ASN A 686 13.57 -30.95 15.23
C ASN A 686 13.33 -29.75 16.16
N TYR A 687 12.26 -29.80 16.97
CA TYR A 687 11.91 -28.72 17.91
C TYR A 687 12.99 -28.46 18.95
N GLU A 688 13.73 -29.48 19.37
CA GLU A 688 14.85 -29.32 20.31
C GLU A 688 15.95 -28.44 19.71
N GLN A 689 16.30 -28.68 18.44
CA GLN A 689 17.21 -27.79 17.72
C GLN A 689 16.62 -26.38 17.59
N PHE A 690 15.33 -26.25 17.30
CA PHE A 690 14.71 -24.92 17.13
C PHE A 690 14.71 -24.13 18.45
N GLU A 691 14.36 -24.77 19.56
CA GLU A 691 14.41 -24.18 20.89
C GLU A 691 15.84 -23.80 21.28
N THR A 692 16.80 -24.68 21.01
CA THR A 692 18.23 -24.44 21.27
C THR A 692 18.72 -23.24 20.48
N GLU A 693 18.43 -23.17 19.17
CA GLU A 693 18.83 -22.04 18.32
C GLU A 693 18.22 -20.70 18.80
N LEU A 694 16.93 -20.68 19.14
CA LEU A 694 16.26 -19.48 19.62
C LEU A 694 16.79 -19.02 21.00
N GLU A 695 17.06 -19.96 21.91
CA GLU A 695 17.65 -19.66 23.21
C GLU A 695 19.11 -19.22 23.09
N GLU A 696 19.88 -19.80 22.16
CA GLU A 696 21.22 -19.34 21.81
C GLU A 696 21.20 -17.91 21.30
N TYR A 697 20.27 -17.56 20.40
CA TYR A 697 20.11 -16.19 19.90
C TYR A 697 19.81 -15.21 21.05
N LYS A 698 18.83 -15.54 21.89
CA LYS A 698 18.46 -14.72 23.05
C LYS A 698 19.62 -14.57 24.05
N SER A 699 20.24 -15.68 24.44
CA SER A 699 21.39 -15.69 25.36
C SER A 699 22.56 -14.88 24.81
N ARG A 700 22.78 -14.94 23.49
CA ARG A 700 23.84 -14.17 22.84
C ARG A 700 23.54 -12.67 22.83
N VAL A 701 22.30 -12.26 22.59
CA VAL A 701 21.90 -10.84 22.72
C VAL A 701 22.12 -10.35 24.15
N ILE A 702 21.65 -11.11 25.15
CA ILE A 702 21.82 -10.76 26.57
C ILE A 702 23.31 -10.60 26.91
N TYR A 703 24.14 -11.54 26.47
CA TYR A 703 25.59 -11.46 26.66
C TYR A 703 26.20 -10.22 26.00
N LEU A 704 25.82 -9.92 24.75
CA LEU A 704 26.35 -8.78 24.00
C LEU A 704 25.92 -7.45 24.62
N VAL A 705 24.69 -7.35 25.14
CA VAL A 705 24.23 -6.14 25.84
C VAL A 705 24.97 -5.97 27.17
N ALA A 706 25.18 -7.06 27.93
CA ALA A 706 25.98 -7.01 29.15
C ALA A 706 27.43 -6.59 28.86
N GLN A 707 28.01 -7.13 27.78
CA GLN A 707 29.33 -6.75 27.30
C GLN A 707 29.38 -5.27 26.88
N TYR A 708 28.37 -4.79 26.15
CA TYR A 708 28.21 -3.40 25.75
C TYR A 708 28.17 -2.47 26.98
N ILE A 709 27.32 -2.78 27.97
CA ILE A 709 27.20 -2.02 29.23
C ILE A 709 28.54 -1.98 29.98
N HIS A 710 29.22 -3.12 30.09
CA HIS A 710 30.51 -3.21 30.77
C HIS A 710 31.59 -2.39 30.05
N HIS A 711 31.73 -2.59 28.73
CA HIS A 711 32.75 -1.96 27.90
C HIS A 711 32.66 -0.43 27.91
N HIS A 712 31.43 0.09 27.92
CA HIS A 712 31.13 1.53 27.99
C HIS A 712 30.96 2.09 29.40
N LYS A 713 31.12 1.25 30.44
CA LYS A 713 30.96 1.64 31.84
C LYS A 713 29.61 2.32 32.12
N ILE A 714 28.55 1.84 31.48
CA ILE A 714 27.20 2.43 31.60
C ILE A 714 26.63 2.10 32.99
N PRO A 715 26.15 3.09 33.77
CA PRO A 715 25.54 2.82 35.06
C PRO A 715 24.28 1.94 34.91
N LEU A 716 24.26 0.80 35.59
CA LEU A 716 23.14 -0.15 35.56
C LEU A 716 21.81 0.48 35.99
N GLN A 717 21.85 1.49 36.86
CA GLN A 717 20.67 2.25 37.29
C GLN A 717 19.95 2.95 36.11
N ASN A 718 20.71 3.46 35.13
CA ASN A 718 20.16 4.14 33.96
C ASN A 718 19.53 3.13 32.99
N VAL A 719 20.11 1.93 32.89
CA VAL A 719 19.60 0.83 32.06
C VAL A 719 18.29 0.30 32.64
N LYS A 720 18.22 0.12 33.97
CA LYS A 720 17.05 -0.41 34.68
C LYS A 720 15.76 0.36 34.38
N VAL A 721 15.83 1.69 34.30
CA VAL A 721 14.66 2.55 34.04
C VAL A 721 14.03 2.26 32.68
N ILE A 722 14.84 1.88 31.67
CA ILE A 722 14.38 1.65 30.30
C ILE A 722 13.62 0.31 30.17
N PHE A 723 14.01 -0.72 30.94
CA PHE A 723 13.33 -2.02 30.92
C PHE A 723 11.92 -1.98 31.54
N GLY A 724 11.66 -1.05 32.46
CA GLY A 724 10.41 -0.96 33.20
C GLY A 724 10.14 -2.19 34.08
N ASP A 725 8.95 -2.24 34.68
CA ASP A 725 8.59 -3.34 35.59
C ASP A 725 8.30 -4.66 34.85
N GLU A 726 7.79 -4.59 33.62
CA GLU A 726 7.39 -5.75 32.83
C GLU A 726 8.57 -6.61 32.34
N ASN A 727 9.76 -6.02 32.16
CA ASN A 727 10.95 -6.71 31.64
C ASN A 727 12.05 -6.89 32.69
N GLN A 728 11.71 -6.82 33.98
CA GLN A 728 12.65 -6.96 35.11
C GLN A 728 13.50 -8.23 35.06
N ASN A 729 12.93 -9.36 34.65
CA ASN A 729 13.67 -10.63 34.58
C ASN A 729 14.79 -10.56 33.52
N LEU A 730 14.50 -9.99 32.35
CA LEU A 730 15.49 -9.78 31.30
C LEU A 730 16.60 -8.82 31.76
N PHE A 731 16.22 -7.74 32.47
CA PHE A 731 17.19 -6.83 33.07
C PHE A 731 18.10 -7.53 34.10
N GLN A 732 17.55 -8.36 35.00
CA GLN A 732 18.33 -9.07 36.02
C GLN A 732 19.38 -10.02 35.41
N GLN A 733 19.07 -10.67 34.28
CA GLN A 733 20.02 -11.51 33.56
C GLN A 733 21.18 -10.69 32.98
N ILE A 734 20.87 -9.54 32.38
CA ILE A 734 21.86 -8.60 31.84
C ILE A 734 22.70 -8.00 32.97
N GLU A 735 22.07 -7.58 34.07
CA GLU A 735 22.69 -7.02 35.26
C GLU A 735 23.68 -8.01 35.89
N GLY A 736 23.26 -9.26 36.12
CA GLY A 736 24.12 -10.30 36.68
C GLY A 736 25.36 -10.58 35.83
N LEU A 737 25.21 -10.65 34.50
CA LEU A 737 26.32 -10.83 33.58
C LEU A 737 27.24 -9.61 33.52
N ALA A 738 26.68 -8.40 33.48
CA ALA A 738 27.46 -7.16 33.47
C ALA A 738 28.30 -7.00 34.74
N ILE A 739 27.72 -7.31 35.91
CA ILE A 739 28.45 -7.33 37.20
C ILE A 739 29.53 -8.41 37.18
N GLY A 740 29.23 -9.62 36.69
CA GLY A 740 30.20 -10.71 36.56
C GLY A 740 31.38 -10.39 35.64
N MET A 741 31.19 -9.52 34.64
CA MET A 741 32.24 -8.99 33.77
C MET A 741 33.07 -7.87 34.44
N GLY A 742 32.71 -7.42 35.64
CA GLY A 742 33.38 -6.32 36.36
C GLY A 742 32.69 -4.96 36.20
N GLY A 743 31.43 -4.93 35.77
CA GLY A 743 30.59 -3.72 35.80
C GLY A 743 30.34 -3.25 37.24
N GLY A 744 30.25 -1.93 37.44
CA GLY A 744 30.09 -1.32 38.77
C GLY A 744 28.81 -1.81 39.45
N ASN A 745 28.95 -2.52 40.58
CA ASN A 745 27.81 -2.94 41.39
C ASN A 745 27.21 -1.70 42.08
N PRO A 746 25.91 -1.40 41.89
CA PRO A 746 25.25 -0.23 42.48
C PRO A 746 25.41 -0.11 44.00
N LEU A 747 25.51 -1.25 44.70
CA LEU A 747 25.70 -1.33 46.15
C LEU A 747 27.11 -0.92 46.59
N THR A 748 28.12 -1.09 45.73
CA THR A 748 29.51 -0.75 46.05
C THR A 748 29.76 0.76 45.90
N LEU A 749 29.16 1.38 44.86
CA LEU A 749 29.20 2.84 44.65
C LEU A 749 28.54 3.60 45.79
N THR A 750 27.39 3.11 46.30
CA THR A 750 26.72 3.72 47.47
C THR A 750 27.52 3.57 48.76
N LEU A 751 28.43 2.59 48.85
CA LEU A 751 29.31 2.40 50.00
C LEU A 751 30.50 3.37 49.96
N GLU A 752 31.06 3.62 48.78
CA GLU A 752 32.16 4.57 48.54
C GLU A 752 31.72 6.03 48.74
N GLU A 753 30.53 6.40 48.26
CA GLU A 753 29.96 7.74 48.53
C GLU A 753 29.72 7.98 50.03
N LYS A 754 29.26 6.95 50.75
CA LYS A 754 29.09 7.04 52.21
C LYS A 754 30.43 7.13 52.95
N LEU A 755 31.49 6.49 52.46
CA LEU A 755 32.84 6.62 53.01
C LEU A 755 33.40 8.03 52.82
N HIS A 756 33.17 8.65 51.66
CA HIS A 756 33.58 10.03 51.40
C HIS A 756 32.87 11.03 52.32
N VAL A 757 31.57 10.84 52.57
CA VAL A 757 30.80 11.67 53.52
C VAL A 757 31.31 11.49 54.97
N ILE A 758 31.76 10.29 55.34
CA ILE A 758 32.36 10.03 56.66
C ILE A 758 33.72 10.75 56.81
N ASP A 759 34.53 10.80 55.76
CA ASP A 759 35.79 11.54 55.76
C ASP A 759 35.57 13.06 55.89
N GLU A 760 34.55 13.60 55.21
CA GLU A 760 34.18 15.02 55.28
C GLU A 760 33.64 15.42 56.66
N LEU A 761 32.80 14.56 57.27
CA LEU A 761 32.32 14.73 58.64
C LEU A 761 33.47 14.65 59.67
N SER A 762 34.47 13.79 59.42
CA SER A 762 35.66 13.67 60.26
C SER A 762 36.51 14.94 60.21
N LEU A 763 36.65 15.56 59.02
CA LEU A 763 37.32 16.84 58.84
C LEU A 763 36.59 17.98 59.56
N THR A 764 35.26 17.98 59.51
CA THR A 764 34.40 18.98 60.16
C THR A 764 34.47 18.90 61.69
N ASN A 765 34.50 17.68 62.25
CA ASN A 765 34.68 17.47 63.68
C ASN A 765 36.04 17.95 64.19
N ALA A 766 37.11 17.78 63.38
CA ALA A 766 38.44 18.32 63.70
C ALA A 766 38.45 19.85 63.71
N GLN A 767 37.72 20.50 62.80
CA GLN A 767 37.54 21.96 62.78
C GLN A 767 36.74 22.47 63.99
N GLN A 768 35.67 21.78 64.37
CA GLN A 768 34.88 22.11 65.56
C GLN A 768 35.69 21.94 66.86
N ALA A 769 36.52 20.90 66.96
CA ALA A 769 37.43 20.72 68.10
C ALA A 769 38.42 21.89 68.25
N ASN A 770 38.90 22.43 67.12
CA ASN A 770 39.77 23.61 67.10
C ASN A 770 39.03 24.89 67.54
N GLN A 771 37.76 25.07 67.12
CA GLN A 771 36.92 26.18 67.58
C GLN A 771 36.61 26.11 69.09
N ILE A 772 36.38 24.91 69.62
CA ILE A 772 36.15 24.70 71.07
C ILE A 772 37.42 25.05 71.88
N SER A 773 38.61 24.72 71.36
CA SER A 773 39.89 25.11 71.95
C SER A 773 40.05 26.64 72.03
N LEU A 774 39.75 27.34 70.92
CA LEU A 774 39.75 28.80 70.83
C LEU A 774 38.76 29.45 71.81
N LEU A 775 37.52 28.96 71.88
CA LEU A 775 36.50 29.46 72.79
C LEU A 775 36.84 29.23 74.27
N THR A 776 37.57 28.15 74.57
CA THR A 776 38.05 27.87 75.94
C THR A 776 39.13 28.87 76.36
N GLN A 777 39.99 29.27 75.42
CA GLN A 777 41.01 30.30 75.63
C GLN A 777 40.37 31.68 75.83
N ASP A 778 39.32 31.99 75.08
CA ASP A 778 38.57 33.24 75.18
C ASP A 778 37.82 33.39 76.52
N ARG A 779 37.28 32.27 77.05
CA ARG A 779 36.68 32.23 78.40
C ARG A 779 37.68 32.51 79.51
N GLN A 780 38.93 32.07 79.36
CA GLN A 780 40.00 32.35 80.31
C GLN A 780 40.31 33.86 80.33
N HIS A 781 40.32 34.49 79.15
CA HIS A 781 40.57 35.92 78.99
C HIS A 781 39.40 36.79 79.52
N GLN A 782 38.15 36.34 79.36
CA GLN A 782 36.98 37.00 79.94
C GLN A 782 36.96 36.97 81.48
N ALA A 783 37.50 35.92 82.12
CA ALA A 783 37.62 35.85 83.57
C ALA A 783 38.62 36.88 84.13
N GLU A 784 39.68 37.18 83.39
CA GLU A 784 40.64 38.25 83.71
C GLU A 784 40.00 39.64 83.55
N LEU A 785 39.18 39.82 82.51
CA LEU A 785 38.44 41.06 82.24
C LEU A 785 37.39 41.38 83.32
N ILE A 786 36.72 40.37 83.87
CA ILE A 786 35.72 40.51 84.95
C ILE A 786 36.34 41.04 86.26
N ASN A 787 37.59 40.67 86.57
CA ASN A 787 38.33 41.25 87.70
C ASN A 787 38.72 42.72 87.46
N GLY A 788 39.00 43.10 86.20
CA GLY A 788 39.22 44.50 85.82
C GLY A 788 37.96 45.36 85.90
N LEU A 789 36.80 44.80 85.54
CA LEU A 789 35.50 45.49 85.55
C LEU A 789 34.98 45.81 86.97
N GLN A 790 35.39 45.08 88.01
CA GLN A 790 35.01 45.39 89.39
C GLN A 790 35.67 46.67 89.94
N LEU A 791 36.85 47.04 89.44
CA LEU A 791 37.49 48.33 89.75
C LEU A 791 36.86 49.48 88.96
N GLU A 792 36.37 49.23 87.74
CA GLU A 792 35.71 50.22 86.88
C GLU A 792 34.27 50.58 87.32
N ILE A 793 33.58 49.69 88.04
CA ILE A 793 32.21 49.92 88.57
C ILE A 793 32.18 51.04 89.62
N LYS A 794 33.29 51.28 90.32
CA LYS A 794 33.42 52.39 91.28
C LYS A 794 33.51 53.75 90.58
N ASP A 795 34.18 53.81 89.43
CA ASP A 795 34.36 55.03 88.63
C ASP A 795 33.14 55.33 87.75
N LYS A 796 32.35 54.31 87.39
CA LYS A 796 31.09 54.47 86.62
C LYS A 796 29.89 54.92 87.48
N ALA A 797 29.97 54.86 88.81
CA ALA A 797 28.94 55.43 89.70
C ALA A 797 28.92 56.99 89.65
N GLU A 798 30.06 57.62 89.38
CA GLU A 798 30.16 59.08 89.20
C GLU A 798 29.71 59.52 87.78
N LEU A 799 29.83 58.64 86.78
CA LEU A 799 29.35 58.90 85.40
C LEU A 799 27.81 58.83 85.27
N ILE A 800 27.13 58.09 86.16
CA ILE A 800 25.67 57.94 86.18
C ILE A 800 24.95 59.24 86.60
N VAL A 801 25.61 60.14 87.34
CA VAL A 801 25.08 61.48 87.64
C VAL A 801 25.12 62.37 86.39
N LEU A 802 26.13 62.24 85.53
CA LEU A 802 26.26 63.01 84.28
C LEU A 802 25.38 62.49 83.13
N LEU A 803 25.07 61.20 83.09
CA LEU A 803 24.18 60.59 82.09
C LEU A 803 22.68 60.80 82.38
N THR A 804 22.33 61.26 83.58
CA THR A 804 20.94 61.61 83.93
C THR A 804 20.50 62.88 83.20
N ASP A 805 21.41 63.81 82.91
CA ASP A 805 21.13 65.03 82.14
C ASP A 805 21.09 64.78 80.60
N GLU A 806 21.82 63.77 80.10
CA GLU A 806 21.78 63.37 78.67
C GLU A 806 20.46 62.64 78.31
N LYS A 807 19.85 61.98 79.29
CA LYS A 807 18.57 61.27 79.15
C LYS A 807 17.40 62.21 78.83
N ASP A 808 17.42 63.44 79.35
CA ASP A 808 16.39 64.44 79.08
C ASP A 808 16.50 65.00 77.64
N ASN A 809 17.70 65.04 77.07
CA ASN A 809 17.92 65.39 75.66
C ASN A 809 17.53 64.24 74.70
N GLN A 810 17.71 62.99 75.11
CA GLN A 810 17.25 61.82 74.33
C GLN A 810 15.71 61.66 74.35
N MET A 811 15.03 62.16 75.38
CA MET A 811 13.55 62.15 75.44
C MET A 811 12.92 63.08 74.39
N GLN A 812 13.60 64.15 74.00
CA GLN A 812 13.17 65.01 72.89
C GLN A 812 13.37 64.35 71.52
N LEU A 813 14.42 63.54 71.35
CA LEU A 813 14.66 62.76 70.13
C LEU A 813 13.65 61.60 69.95
N VAL A 814 13.20 60.99 71.05
CA VAL A 814 12.16 59.95 71.07
C VAL A 814 10.79 60.50 70.66
N ASN A 815 10.45 61.74 71.01
CA ASN A 815 9.19 62.37 70.56
C ASN A 815 9.18 62.63 69.03
N SER A 816 10.32 62.97 68.43
CA SER A 816 10.46 63.04 66.96
C SER A 816 10.44 61.68 66.27
N LEU A 817 10.95 60.61 66.90
CA LEU A 817 10.92 59.24 66.37
C LEU A 817 9.57 58.52 66.56
N THR A 818 8.74 58.99 67.50
CA THR A 818 7.37 58.47 67.71
C THR A 818 6.44 58.90 66.56
N SER A 819 6.61 60.11 66.02
CA SER A 819 5.89 60.59 64.83
C SER A 819 6.20 59.77 63.57
N THR A 820 7.43 59.26 63.42
CA THR A 820 7.84 58.41 62.28
C THR A 820 7.36 56.97 62.42
N ASN A 821 7.29 56.45 63.66
CA ASN A 821 6.72 55.14 63.95
C ASN A 821 5.19 55.08 63.77
N GLU A 822 4.51 56.21 63.87
CA GLU A 822 3.06 56.29 63.65
C GLU A 822 2.69 56.21 62.15
N GLU A 823 3.56 56.70 61.26
CA GLU A 823 3.47 56.45 59.80
C GLU A 823 3.82 54.99 59.45
N GLN A 824 4.81 54.38 60.11
CA GLN A 824 5.11 52.95 59.92
C GLN A 824 4.04 52.02 60.49
N ARG A 825 3.35 52.39 61.59
CA ARG A 825 2.19 51.65 62.10
C ARG A 825 0.98 51.72 61.17
N LYS A 826 0.75 52.85 60.49
CA LYS A 826 -0.28 52.93 59.43
C LYS A 826 0.04 51.97 58.28
N LEU A 827 1.31 51.92 57.84
CA LEU A 827 1.74 50.95 56.81
C LEU A 827 1.59 49.49 57.25
N ILE A 828 1.85 49.17 58.52
CA ILE A 828 1.70 47.81 59.06
C ILE A 828 0.22 47.41 59.18
N VAL A 829 -0.68 48.34 59.54
CA VAL A 829 -2.14 48.08 59.51
C VAL A 829 -2.64 47.94 58.07
N GLU A 830 -2.10 48.69 57.11
CA GLU A 830 -2.38 48.52 55.68
C GLU A 830 -1.89 47.15 55.18
N LEU A 831 -0.70 46.71 55.59
CA LEU A 831 -0.14 45.39 55.24
C LEU A 831 -0.93 44.23 55.87
N ASP A 832 -1.37 44.36 57.12
CA ASP A 832 -2.17 43.34 57.79
C ASP A 832 -3.57 43.23 57.18
N ARG A 833 -4.12 44.36 56.71
CA ARG A 833 -5.36 44.42 55.92
C ARG A 833 -5.19 43.80 54.52
N VAL A 834 -4.03 43.96 53.88
CA VAL A 834 -3.69 43.29 52.62
C VAL A 834 -3.47 41.79 52.82
N ASN A 835 -2.84 41.37 53.91
CA ASN A 835 -2.65 39.95 54.23
C ASN A 835 -3.98 39.26 54.59
N THR A 836 -4.87 39.91 55.33
CA THR A 836 -6.22 39.38 55.55
C THR A 836 -7.03 39.34 54.26
N LEU A 837 -6.88 40.32 53.36
CA LEU A 837 -7.47 40.28 52.00
C LEU A 837 -6.89 39.13 51.15
N ILE A 838 -5.59 38.85 51.25
CA ILE A 838 -4.93 37.74 50.54
C ILE A 838 -5.33 36.38 51.15
N GLU A 839 -5.54 36.30 52.47
CA GLU A 839 -6.04 35.08 53.12
C GLU A 839 -7.51 34.82 52.81
N ASP A 840 -8.35 35.87 52.79
CA ASP A 840 -9.73 35.79 52.31
C ASP A 840 -9.76 35.45 50.82
N GLU A 841 -8.89 36.04 49.99
CA GLU A 841 -8.78 35.71 48.56
C GLU A 841 -8.25 34.28 48.36
N ASN A 842 -7.35 33.78 49.20
CA ASN A 842 -6.89 32.39 49.17
C ASN A 842 -7.94 31.39 49.69
N GLN A 843 -8.74 31.75 50.69
CA GLN A 843 -9.89 30.95 51.10
C GLN A 843 -10.99 30.97 50.05
N ASN A 844 -11.24 32.12 49.42
CA ASN A 844 -12.20 32.27 48.33
C ASN A 844 -11.68 31.57 47.07
N LEU A 845 -10.37 31.55 46.79
CA LEU A 845 -9.75 30.75 45.74
C LEU A 845 -9.82 29.25 46.05
N ARG A 846 -9.61 28.82 47.30
CA ARG A 846 -9.77 27.40 47.69
C ARG A 846 -11.23 26.95 47.64
N SER A 847 -12.16 27.82 48.04
CA SER A 847 -13.60 27.61 47.90
C SER A 847 -14.01 27.61 46.42
N ASN A 848 -13.47 28.52 45.61
CA ASN A 848 -13.66 28.55 44.16
C ASN A 848 -13.03 27.34 43.48
N ILE A 849 -11.88 26.83 43.93
CA ILE A 849 -11.24 25.61 43.41
C ILE A 849 -12.05 24.38 43.82
N ALA A 850 -12.61 24.33 45.04
CA ALA A 850 -13.50 23.27 45.47
C ALA A 850 -14.82 23.31 44.70
N HIS A 851 -15.40 24.49 44.49
CA HIS A 851 -16.59 24.74 43.69
C HIS A 851 -16.35 24.48 42.20
N LEU A 852 -15.17 24.85 41.66
CA LEU A 852 -14.74 24.53 40.28
C LEU A 852 -14.49 23.04 40.13
N ASN A 853 -13.93 22.35 41.13
CA ASN A 853 -13.76 20.89 41.07
C ASN A 853 -15.10 20.17 41.19
N GLN A 854 -16.04 20.70 41.97
CA GLN A 854 -17.40 20.20 42.04
C GLN A 854 -18.17 20.50 40.74
N GLN A 855 -17.99 21.68 40.13
CA GLN A 855 -18.50 22.02 38.81
C GLN A 855 -17.83 21.21 37.70
N LEU A 856 -16.54 20.89 37.81
CA LEU A 856 -15.77 20.07 36.87
C LEU A 856 -16.21 18.61 36.98
N ASN A 857 -16.53 18.12 38.18
CA ASN A 857 -17.09 16.78 38.37
C ASN A 857 -18.56 16.72 37.93
N LEU A 858 -19.35 17.80 38.10
CA LEU A 858 -20.69 17.93 37.54
C LEU A 858 -20.67 18.11 36.01
N LEU A 859 -19.65 18.76 35.45
CA LEU A 859 -19.42 18.90 34.01
C LEU A 859 -18.93 17.59 33.42
N LYS A 860 -17.99 16.88 34.05
CA LYS A 860 -17.57 15.53 33.65
C LYS A 860 -18.73 14.54 33.71
N ALA A 861 -19.58 14.62 34.75
CA ALA A 861 -20.78 13.78 34.86
C ALA A 861 -21.91 14.18 33.89
N LYS A 862 -21.98 15.45 33.45
CA LYS A 862 -22.88 15.90 32.37
C LYS A 862 -22.33 15.62 30.96
N GLN A 863 -21.02 15.59 30.80
CA GLN A 863 -20.32 15.38 29.52
C GLN A 863 -20.11 13.89 29.22
N SER A 864 -20.02 13.03 30.25
CA SER A 864 -20.08 11.57 30.12
C SER A 864 -21.48 11.04 29.75
N ALA A 865 -22.47 11.92 29.59
CA ALA A 865 -23.80 11.58 29.09
C ALA A 865 -24.07 12.09 27.66
N THR A 866 -23.16 12.86 27.03
CA THR A 866 -23.38 13.42 25.66
C THR A 866 -22.14 13.70 24.78
N ALA A 867 -20.90 13.44 25.18
CA ALA A 867 -19.73 13.73 24.32
C ALA A 867 -19.49 12.68 23.21
N THR A 868 -19.32 13.14 21.97
CA THR A 868 -18.82 12.35 20.84
C THR A 868 -17.31 12.55 20.67
N VAL A 869 -16.65 11.63 19.96
CA VAL A 869 -15.19 11.58 19.68
C VAL A 869 -14.61 12.87 19.03
N ASP A 870 -15.45 13.78 18.56
CA ASP A 870 -15.05 14.99 17.82
C ASP A 870 -14.54 16.13 18.73
N ASP A 871 -15.02 16.21 19.97
CA ASP A 871 -14.67 17.30 20.90
C ASP A 871 -13.29 17.14 21.55
N GLU A 872 -12.80 15.91 21.72
CA GLU A 872 -11.43 15.64 22.23
C GLU A 872 -10.36 16.01 21.19
N ARG A 873 -10.62 15.75 19.90
CA ARG A 873 -9.70 16.10 18.81
C ARG A 873 -9.50 17.61 18.67
N GLU A 874 -10.57 18.39 18.79
CA GLU A 874 -10.47 19.86 18.73
C GLU A 874 -9.64 20.43 19.91
N LEU A 875 -9.68 19.79 21.08
CA LEU A 875 -8.88 20.19 22.23
C LEU A 875 -7.37 19.96 22.00
N ASP A 876 -7.01 18.79 21.46
CA ASP A 876 -5.61 18.45 21.15
C ASP A 876 -5.03 19.37 20.08
N LEU A 877 -5.81 19.68 19.04
CA LEU A 877 -5.41 20.63 18.00
C LEU A 877 -5.16 22.03 18.55
N GLN A 878 -5.98 22.47 19.49
CA GLN A 878 -5.80 23.77 20.14
C GLN A 878 -4.51 23.82 20.98
N ILE A 879 -4.11 22.70 21.58
CA ILE A 879 -2.84 22.58 22.32
C ILE A 879 -1.66 22.71 21.36
N ILE A 880 -1.69 22.02 20.23
CA ILE A 880 -0.61 22.05 19.22
C ILE A 880 -0.45 23.44 18.60
N ILE A 881 -1.57 24.10 18.27
CA ILE A 881 -1.55 25.48 17.77
C ILE A 881 -0.83 26.42 18.74
N LYS A 882 -1.20 26.37 20.03
CA LYS A 882 -0.66 27.29 21.03
C LYS A 882 0.77 26.98 21.45
N ARG A 883 1.12 25.70 21.56
CA ARG A 883 2.42 25.27 22.12
C ARG A 883 3.51 25.18 21.07
N GLU A 884 3.17 24.92 19.80
CA GLU A 884 4.16 24.54 18.80
C GLU A 884 4.11 25.46 17.56
N LEU A 885 2.97 25.53 16.88
CA LEU A 885 2.86 26.33 15.63
C LEU A 885 2.98 27.84 15.88
N THR A 886 2.37 28.35 16.96
CA THR A 886 2.41 29.79 17.26
C THR A 886 3.84 30.22 17.62
N PRO A 887 4.56 29.59 18.58
CA PRO A 887 5.94 29.98 18.89
C PRO A 887 6.88 29.88 17.69
N LEU A 888 6.81 28.80 16.90
CA LEU A 888 7.65 28.62 15.71
C LEU A 888 7.46 29.74 14.68
N THR A 889 6.21 30.14 14.43
CA THR A 889 5.88 31.23 13.49
C THR A 889 6.40 32.57 14.01
N LYS A 890 6.30 32.82 15.32
CA LYS A 890 6.85 34.05 15.94
C LYS A 890 8.36 34.12 15.84
N ASP A 891 9.05 33.01 16.08
CA ASP A 891 10.52 32.95 16.01
C ASP A 891 11.02 33.28 14.60
N TYR A 892 10.33 32.75 13.57
CA TYR A 892 10.70 33.02 12.20
C TYR A 892 10.36 34.45 11.76
N LEU A 893 9.21 35.02 12.17
CA LEU A 893 8.91 36.44 11.98
C LEU A 893 9.95 37.35 12.63
N THR A 894 10.42 36.99 13.82
CA THR A 894 11.47 37.73 14.54
C THR A 894 12.80 37.65 13.81
N HIS A 895 13.13 36.49 13.24
CA HIS A 895 14.32 36.34 12.39
C HIS A 895 14.25 37.23 11.15
N LEU A 896 13.14 37.20 10.40
CA LEU A 896 12.94 38.06 9.23
C LEU A 896 12.97 39.55 9.60
N ALA A 897 12.38 39.94 10.73
CA ALA A 897 12.42 41.32 11.20
C ALA A 897 13.85 41.80 11.54
N LYS A 898 14.73 40.92 12.04
CA LYS A 898 16.15 41.25 12.24
C LYS A 898 16.88 41.49 10.92
N GLU A 899 16.57 40.71 9.88
CA GLU A 899 17.10 40.93 8.54
C GLU A 899 16.57 42.23 7.93
N ILE A 900 15.28 42.55 8.12
CA ILE A 900 14.67 43.81 7.68
C ILE A 900 15.31 45.00 8.39
N LYS A 901 15.55 44.89 9.70
CA LYS A 901 16.28 45.91 10.46
C LYS A 901 17.68 46.15 9.89
N LYS A 902 18.36 45.07 9.47
CA LYS A 902 19.73 45.14 8.97
C LYS A 902 19.83 45.75 7.58
N TYR A 903 18.88 45.47 6.68
CA TYR A 903 19.01 45.79 5.26
C TYR A 903 17.96 46.77 4.70
N VAL A 904 16.91 47.10 5.47
CA VAL A 904 15.78 47.94 5.00
C VAL A 904 15.57 49.14 5.92
N ASP A 905 15.34 48.93 7.22
CA ASP A 905 15.10 50.02 8.18
C ASP A 905 15.79 49.76 9.53
N PRO A 906 16.99 50.35 9.77
CA PRO A 906 17.72 50.21 11.03
C PRO A 906 16.98 50.68 12.28
N SER A 907 15.94 51.51 12.13
CA SER A 907 15.15 52.03 13.25
C SER A 907 14.06 51.06 13.74
N LEU A 908 13.82 49.96 13.03
CA LEU A 908 12.82 48.95 13.40
C LEU A 908 13.11 48.36 14.80
N ASP A 909 12.12 48.43 15.69
CA ASP A 909 12.17 47.75 16.98
C ASP A 909 11.69 46.29 16.83
N VAL A 910 12.62 45.36 16.99
CA VAL A 910 12.39 43.92 16.87
C VAL A 910 12.04 43.25 18.20
N ASN A 911 12.08 43.99 19.32
CA ASN A 911 11.81 43.47 20.65
C ASN A 911 10.33 43.59 21.06
N ASP A 912 9.55 44.43 20.38
CA ASP A 912 8.10 44.59 20.60
C ASP A 912 7.28 43.70 19.64
N PHE A 913 7.29 42.38 19.90
CA PHE A 913 6.57 41.41 19.06
C PHE A 913 5.08 41.75 18.84
N PRO A 914 4.30 42.17 19.86
CA PRO A 914 2.89 42.57 19.68
C PRO A 914 2.65 43.61 18.58
N ASN A 915 3.60 44.52 18.35
CA ASN A 915 3.50 45.55 17.30
C ASN A 915 4.42 45.28 16.09
N LEU A 916 5.27 44.26 16.12
CA LEU A 916 6.30 43.96 15.12
C LEU A 916 5.74 43.87 13.69
N VAL A 917 4.69 43.07 13.49
CA VAL A 917 4.03 42.90 12.18
C VAL A 917 3.50 44.24 11.64
N ASN A 918 2.85 45.02 12.51
CA ASN A 918 2.30 46.32 12.14
C ASN A 918 3.40 47.35 11.85
N ASN A 919 4.52 47.30 12.56
CA ASN A 919 5.65 48.19 12.37
C ASN A 919 6.36 47.92 11.03
N VAL A 920 6.54 46.65 10.65
CA VAL A 920 7.11 46.29 9.34
C VAL A 920 6.16 46.65 8.19
N ARG A 921 4.84 46.45 8.33
CA ARG A 921 3.85 46.84 7.32
C ARG A 921 3.78 48.35 7.06
N LYS A 922 4.24 49.20 7.99
CA LYS A 922 4.28 50.67 7.86
C LYS A 922 5.49 51.19 7.06
N ILE A 923 6.47 50.34 6.74
CA ILE A 923 7.65 50.73 5.95
C ILE A 923 7.21 51.06 4.52
N GLN A 924 7.20 52.35 4.17
CA GLN A 924 6.66 52.83 2.88
C GLN A 924 7.62 52.64 1.70
N SER A 925 8.95 52.67 1.90
CA SER A 925 9.92 52.46 0.83
C SER A 925 10.84 51.29 1.13
N TRP A 926 10.84 50.29 0.26
CA TRP A 926 11.77 49.18 0.29
C TRP A 926 12.82 49.38 -0.82
N PRO A 927 14.10 49.07 -0.58
CA PRO A 927 15.11 49.11 -1.64
C PRO A 927 14.72 48.24 -2.85
N GLU A 928 14.98 48.70 -4.07
CA GLU A 928 14.65 47.99 -5.31
C GLU A 928 15.68 46.89 -5.67
N ASN A 929 16.29 46.24 -4.69
CA ASN A 929 17.14 45.09 -4.95
C ASN A 929 16.37 43.78 -4.72
N GLU A 930 16.75 42.75 -5.47
CA GLU A 930 16.09 41.44 -5.48
C GLU A 930 15.97 40.84 -4.07
N PHE A 931 17.03 40.95 -3.26
CA PHE A 931 17.06 40.43 -1.90
C PHE A 931 16.01 41.08 -0.98
N THR A 932 15.88 42.41 -0.99
CA THR A 932 14.90 43.11 -0.13
C THR A 932 13.46 42.90 -0.58
N GLN A 933 13.22 42.68 -1.89
CA GLN A 933 11.88 42.30 -2.39
C GLN A 933 11.49 40.89 -1.96
N ILE A 934 12.42 39.92 -2.02
CA ILE A 934 12.21 38.55 -1.52
C ILE A 934 11.98 38.56 0.00
N LEU A 935 12.74 39.36 0.73
CA LEU A 935 12.62 39.49 2.17
C LEU A 935 11.23 40.02 2.57
N LYS A 936 10.70 40.99 1.81
CA LYS A 936 9.33 41.49 1.96
C LYS A 936 8.28 40.40 1.72
N GLN A 937 8.40 39.68 0.60
CA GLN A 937 7.47 38.60 0.25
C GLN A 937 7.44 37.50 1.32
N LYS A 938 8.61 37.11 1.86
CA LYS A 938 8.70 36.15 2.97
C LYS A 938 8.01 36.66 4.22
N PHE A 939 8.28 37.91 4.61
CA PHE A 939 7.68 38.48 5.81
C PHE A 939 6.16 38.56 5.70
N ASP A 940 5.63 39.03 4.57
CA ASP A 940 4.19 39.12 4.32
C ASP A 940 3.54 37.73 4.40
N LYS A 941 4.14 36.72 3.77
CA LYS A 941 3.57 35.36 3.76
C LYS A 941 3.60 34.68 5.13
N VAL A 942 4.66 34.86 5.91
CA VAL A 942 4.73 34.34 7.30
C VAL A 942 3.79 35.10 8.22
N SER A 943 3.59 36.40 7.98
CA SER A 943 2.63 37.19 8.73
C SER A 943 1.19 36.70 8.50
N GLU A 944 0.83 36.33 7.28
CA GLU A 944 -0.48 35.72 6.98
C GLU A 944 -0.67 34.39 7.72
N LEU A 945 0.38 33.55 7.78
CA LEU A 945 0.39 32.32 8.56
C LEU A 945 0.14 32.57 10.04
N TYR A 946 0.78 33.59 10.60
CA TYR A 946 0.58 33.99 11.99
C TYR A 946 -0.86 34.49 12.24
N ASP A 947 -1.40 35.30 11.33
CA ASP A 947 -2.77 35.83 11.42
C ASP A 947 -3.81 34.69 11.45
N ILE A 948 -3.60 33.60 10.70
CA ILE A 948 -4.46 32.39 10.71
C ILE A 948 -4.53 31.74 12.10
N LEU A 949 -3.39 31.61 12.78
CA LEU A 949 -3.31 30.97 14.11
C LEU A 949 -4.08 31.78 15.18
N GLU A 950 -4.14 33.10 15.03
CA GLU A 950 -4.81 34.02 15.96
C GLU A 950 -6.31 34.24 15.67
N THR A 951 -6.87 33.66 14.59
CA THR A 951 -8.30 33.79 14.27
C THR A 951 -9.22 33.20 15.35
N LYS A 952 -10.51 33.53 15.34
CA LYS A 952 -11.51 32.93 16.26
C LYS A 952 -12.12 31.60 15.75
N ASN A 953 -11.53 31.01 14.70
CA ASN A 953 -12.02 29.77 14.09
C ASN A 953 -11.79 28.54 14.99
N LYS A 954 -12.47 27.42 14.67
CA LYS A 954 -12.19 26.12 15.32
C LYS A 954 -10.74 25.69 15.08
N PRO A 955 -10.09 25.02 16.05
CA PRO A 955 -8.70 24.56 15.94
C PRO A 955 -8.39 23.76 14.66
N SER A 956 -9.25 22.83 14.27
CA SER A 956 -9.14 22.07 13.01
C SER A 956 -9.12 22.95 11.76
N ILE A 957 -9.98 23.98 11.72
CA ILE A 957 -10.07 24.92 10.61
C ILE A 957 -8.80 25.77 10.52
N LYS A 958 -8.27 26.23 11.67
CA LYS A 958 -7.01 27.00 11.71
C LYS A 958 -5.84 26.20 11.16
N VAL A 959 -5.73 24.93 11.53
CA VAL A 959 -4.69 24.02 11.07
C VAL A 959 -4.77 23.81 9.56
N GLY A 960 -5.97 23.56 9.03
CA GLY A 960 -6.16 23.39 7.59
C GLY A 960 -5.81 24.64 6.79
N GLN A 961 -6.21 25.82 7.29
CA GLN A 961 -5.86 27.11 6.68
C GLN A 961 -4.35 27.38 6.72
N PHE A 962 -3.72 27.10 7.86
CA PHE A 962 -2.28 27.28 8.05
C PHE A 962 -1.47 26.38 7.10
N TYR A 963 -1.87 25.12 6.96
CA TYR A 963 -1.24 24.16 6.04
C TYR A 963 -1.31 24.63 4.57
N ASN A 964 -2.50 25.04 4.12
CA ASN A 964 -2.69 25.49 2.74
C ASN A 964 -1.85 26.74 2.43
N GLN A 965 -1.84 27.71 3.35
CA GLN A 965 -1.07 28.94 3.17
C GLN A 965 0.44 28.72 3.22
N LEU A 966 0.90 27.75 4.03
CA LEU A 966 2.32 27.38 4.14
C LEU A 966 2.80 26.75 2.84
N ASN A 967 1.97 25.89 2.25
CA ASN A 967 2.26 25.21 1.00
C ASN A 967 2.22 26.17 -0.22
N GLU A 968 1.32 27.15 -0.23
CA GLU A 968 1.33 28.22 -1.23
C GLU A 968 2.59 29.09 -1.11
N GLY A 969 3.01 29.43 0.11
CA GLY A 969 4.26 30.14 0.38
C GLY A 969 5.49 29.38 -0.09
N GLU A 970 5.54 28.06 0.10
CA GLU A 970 6.64 27.21 -0.35
C GLU A 970 6.79 27.23 -1.89
N ARG A 971 5.68 27.18 -2.64
CA ARG A 971 5.71 27.26 -4.12
C ARG A 971 6.17 28.62 -4.64
N LEU A 972 5.82 29.71 -3.94
CA LEU A 972 6.22 31.06 -4.32
C LEU A 972 7.70 31.36 -3.97
N ILE A 973 8.20 30.80 -2.87
CA ILE A 973 9.52 31.15 -2.31
C ILE A 973 10.62 30.15 -2.70
N GLN A 974 10.28 28.97 -3.25
CA GLN A 974 11.24 27.95 -3.72
C GLN A 974 12.26 28.43 -4.78
N ALA A 975 11.95 29.51 -5.51
CA ALA A 975 12.87 30.10 -6.49
C ALA A 975 14.14 30.69 -5.85
N HIS A 976 14.12 31.00 -4.55
CA HIS A 976 15.20 31.66 -3.84
C HIS A 976 15.70 30.75 -2.72
N ARG A 977 16.78 30.00 -2.97
CA ARG A 977 17.40 28.99 -2.07
C ARG A 977 17.72 29.57 -0.67
N ASP A 978 16.72 29.68 0.20
CA ASP A 978 16.85 30.19 1.57
C ASP A 978 16.78 29.03 2.59
N PRO A 979 17.91 28.70 3.25
CA PRO A 979 17.97 27.64 4.24
C PRO A 979 17.09 27.90 5.48
N ALA A 980 16.89 29.16 5.88
CA ALA A 980 16.09 29.52 7.05
C ALA A 980 14.59 29.36 6.77
N TRP A 981 14.14 29.73 5.56
CA TRP A 981 12.78 29.43 5.07
C TRP A 981 12.52 27.92 5.04
N LYS A 982 13.42 27.15 4.43
CA LYS A 982 13.29 25.68 4.36
C LYS A 982 13.25 25.01 5.73
N ARG A 983 14.03 25.52 6.70
CA ARG A 983 14.01 25.00 8.06
C ARG A 983 12.69 25.31 8.76
N TYR A 984 12.18 26.53 8.63
CA TYR A 984 10.88 26.92 9.17
C TYR A 984 9.74 26.07 8.58
N THR A 985 9.67 25.93 7.25
CA THR A 985 8.61 25.14 6.58
C THR A 985 8.71 23.66 6.93
N MET A 986 9.92 23.10 7.00
CA MET A 986 10.14 21.71 7.42
C MET A 986 9.65 21.47 8.85
N ILE A 987 10.04 22.30 9.81
CA ILE A 987 9.63 22.13 11.22
C ILE A 987 8.11 22.34 11.38
N ALA A 988 7.54 23.34 10.71
CA ALA A 988 6.10 23.59 10.72
C ALA A 988 5.32 22.40 10.14
N LEU A 989 5.79 21.83 9.01
CA LEU A 989 5.21 20.62 8.42
C LEU A 989 5.39 19.40 9.32
N SER A 990 6.55 19.23 9.97
CA SER A 990 6.79 18.15 10.91
C SER A 990 5.82 18.22 12.09
N ILE A 991 5.59 19.39 12.69
CA ILE A 991 4.59 19.59 13.77
C ILE A 991 3.17 19.24 13.29
N LEU A 992 2.82 19.63 12.05
CA LEU A 992 1.52 19.29 11.45
C LEU A 992 1.39 17.78 11.17
N VAL A 993 2.48 17.10 10.83
CA VAL A 993 2.49 15.65 10.55
C VAL A 993 2.51 14.83 11.85
N THR A 994 3.27 15.24 12.86
CA THR A 994 3.46 14.49 14.11
C THR A 994 2.40 14.80 15.16
N GLY A 995 1.92 16.04 15.24
CA GLY A 995 0.92 16.45 16.22
C GLY A 995 -0.51 16.18 15.77
N ILE A 996 -0.79 16.20 14.47
CA ILE A 996 -2.18 16.28 13.98
C ILE A 996 -2.62 14.99 13.26
N LEU A 997 -1.73 14.16 12.66
CA LEU A 997 -2.18 13.14 11.70
C LEU A 997 -1.31 11.88 11.51
N PRO A 998 -1.76 10.70 11.99
CA PRO A 998 -1.81 9.52 11.15
C PRO A 998 -3.12 9.57 10.32
N GLY A 999 -3.15 10.31 9.20
CA GLY A 999 -4.36 10.29 8.34
C GLY A 999 -4.50 11.28 7.18
N LEU A 1000 -3.93 12.49 7.21
CA LEU A 1000 -4.17 13.49 6.14
C LEU A 1000 -2.90 13.93 5.37
N GLY A 1001 -1.69 13.54 5.78
CA GLY A 1001 -0.44 13.86 5.07
C GLY A 1001 -0.28 13.20 3.69
N VAL A 1002 -0.97 12.06 3.45
CA VAL A 1002 -0.93 11.32 2.18
C VAL A 1002 -1.72 12.04 1.06
N LEU A 1003 -2.68 12.88 1.42
CA LEU A 1003 -3.55 13.57 0.45
C LEU A 1003 -2.95 14.85 -0.13
N ALA A 1004 -1.99 15.47 0.54
CA ALA A 1004 -1.43 16.74 0.08
C ALA A 1004 -0.14 16.57 -0.74
N TYR A 1005 0.74 15.63 -0.38
CA TYR A 1005 1.94 15.33 -1.18
C TYR A 1005 1.60 14.84 -2.60
N SER A 1006 0.54 14.06 -2.76
CA SER A 1006 0.08 13.57 -4.08
C SER A 1006 -0.59 14.65 -4.95
N ALA A 1007 -1.10 15.74 -4.36
CA ALA A 1007 -1.75 16.83 -5.08
C ALA A 1007 -0.78 17.87 -5.66
N ILE A 1008 0.49 17.87 -5.23
CA ILE A 1008 1.44 18.96 -5.53
C ILE A 1008 2.61 18.51 -6.41
N THR A 1009 3.13 17.30 -6.28
CA THR A 1009 4.40 16.90 -6.93
C THR A 1009 4.27 15.90 -8.07
N GLY A 1010 3.10 15.28 -8.28
CA GLY A 1010 2.84 14.41 -9.43
C GLY A 1010 3.73 13.17 -9.57
N ASN A 1011 4.59 12.84 -8.60
CA ASN A 1011 5.47 11.67 -8.65
C ASN A 1011 5.59 11.00 -7.27
N THR A 1012 5.35 9.68 -7.25
CA THR A 1012 5.65 8.78 -6.12
C THR A 1012 6.83 7.87 -6.49
N PRO A 1013 7.86 7.72 -5.64
CA PRO A 1013 8.88 6.70 -5.82
C PRO A 1013 8.28 5.32 -5.55
N LYS A 1014 8.54 4.40 -6.48
CA LYS A 1014 8.05 3.02 -6.51
C LYS A 1014 8.93 2.13 -5.63
N PHE A 1015 8.34 1.22 -4.85
CA PHE A 1015 8.63 -0.22 -4.93
C PHE A 1015 7.66 -1.05 -4.03
N TRP A 1016 6.97 -2.02 -4.66
CA TRP A 1016 6.15 -3.16 -4.16
C TRP A 1016 4.95 -2.88 -3.21
N GLN A 1017 3.73 -2.58 -3.68
CA GLN A 1017 2.64 -3.47 -4.17
C GLN A 1017 2.12 -4.58 -3.22
N SER A 1018 0.93 -4.38 -2.62
CA SER A 1018 -0.18 -5.36 -2.67
C SER A 1018 -1.56 -4.70 -2.48
N SER A 1019 -2.38 -4.81 -3.52
CA SER A 1019 -3.84 -4.95 -3.60
C SER A 1019 -4.79 -4.51 -2.47
N GLY A 1020 -4.66 -3.29 -1.93
CA GLY A 1020 -5.70 -2.64 -1.11
C GLY A 1020 -6.16 -1.26 -1.63
N HIS A 1021 -5.74 -0.90 -2.84
CA HIS A 1021 -5.65 0.51 -3.26
C HIS A 1021 -6.77 1.01 -4.21
N THR A 1022 -7.77 0.19 -4.53
CA THR A 1022 -8.87 0.58 -5.45
C THR A 1022 -10.14 1.08 -4.76
N PHE A 1023 -10.24 0.96 -3.43
CA PHE A 1023 -11.43 1.41 -2.69
C PHE A 1023 -11.41 2.93 -2.42
N PHE A 1024 -10.29 3.47 -1.95
CA PHE A 1024 -10.15 4.91 -1.65
C PHE A 1024 -10.06 5.82 -2.89
N GLN A 1025 -9.75 5.27 -4.08
CA GLN A 1025 -9.80 6.04 -5.33
C GLN A 1025 -11.22 6.28 -5.87
N ARG A 1026 -12.23 5.52 -5.42
CA ARG A 1026 -13.63 5.77 -5.80
C ARG A 1026 -14.35 6.74 -4.88
N ALA A 1027 -13.92 6.88 -3.62
CA ALA A 1027 -14.48 7.88 -2.70
C ALA A 1027 -14.19 9.33 -3.14
N LYS A 1028 -13.09 9.57 -3.88
CA LYS A 1028 -12.69 10.92 -4.35
C LYS A 1028 -13.36 11.37 -5.66
N LYS A 1029 -14.21 10.56 -6.29
CA LYS A 1029 -14.93 10.93 -7.53
C LYS A 1029 -16.42 11.24 -7.33
N LEU A 1030 -16.91 11.18 -6.09
CA LEU A 1030 -18.33 11.43 -5.74
C LEU A 1030 -18.60 12.74 -5.00
N GLU A 1031 -17.58 13.51 -4.64
CA GLU A 1031 -17.74 14.84 -4.02
C GLU A 1031 -17.79 15.99 -5.04
N ASN A 1032 -17.50 15.75 -6.33
CA ASN A 1032 -17.49 16.78 -7.38
C ASN A 1032 -18.80 16.90 -8.18
N THR A 1033 -19.96 16.47 -7.64
CA THR A 1033 -21.25 16.68 -8.34
C THR A 1033 -22.42 17.11 -7.45
N VAL A 1034 -22.18 17.58 -6.23
CA VAL A 1034 -23.22 18.26 -5.44
C VAL A 1034 -22.63 19.51 -4.78
N ASN A 1035 -23.15 20.67 -5.22
CA ASN A 1035 -22.98 22.04 -4.71
C ASN A 1035 -22.16 23.00 -5.58
N SER A 1036 -22.81 23.49 -6.64
CA SER A 1036 -22.73 24.92 -6.97
C SER A 1036 -24.15 25.48 -7.02
N PRO A 1037 -24.60 26.16 -5.96
CA PRO A 1037 -25.41 27.36 -6.10
C PRO A 1037 -24.57 28.55 -5.67
N ASP A 1038 -24.33 29.42 -6.62
CA ASP A 1038 -23.77 30.76 -6.43
C ASP A 1038 -24.78 31.62 -5.66
N PRO A 1039 -24.40 32.24 -4.51
CA PRO A 1039 -25.21 33.28 -3.89
C PRO A 1039 -24.40 34.57 -3.79
N LYS A 1040 -24.69 35.54 -4.67
CA LYS A 1040 -25.23 36.87 -4.31
C LYS A 1040 -25.19 37.81 -5.52
N ASP A 1041 -26.37 38.24 -5.97
CA ASP A 1041 -26.69 39.67 -5.99
C ASP A 1041 -28.21 39.94 -6.04
N VAL A 1042 -28.66 40.57 -4.94
CA VAL A 1042 -29.73 41.57 -4.79
C VAL A 1042 -31.21 41.22 -5.16
N PRO A 1043 -32.16 41.47 -4.23
CA PRO A 1043 -33.60 41.36 -4.47
C PRO A 1043 -34.19 42.64 -5.07
N VAL A 1044 -35.07 42.59 -6.09
CA VAL A 1044 -36.24 43.50 -6.26
C VAL A 1044 -37.25 42.90 -7.28
N LYS A 1045 -38.47 42.65 -6.78
CA LYS A 1045 -39.83 42.75 -7.37
C LYS A 1045 -40.06 42.68 -8.90
N GLY A 1046 -41.08 41.90 -9.27
CA GLY A 1046 -42.17 42.41 -10.12
C GLY A 1046 -42.83 41.42 -11.08
N PHE A 1047 -44.02 40.94 -10.69
CA PHE A 1047 -45.07 40.26 -11.47
C PHE A 1047 -44.88 38.78 -11.86
#